data_AF-A0A7W1H9I1-F1
#
_entry.id   AF-A0A7W1H9I1-F1
#
_cell.length_a   1.000
_cell.length_b   1.000
_cell.length_c   1.000
_cell.angle_alpha   90.00
_cell.angle_beta   90.00
_cell.angle_gamma   90.00
#
_symmetry.space_group_name_H-M   'P 1'
#
loop_
_entity.id
_entity.type
_entity.pdbx_description
1 polymer ?
#
loop_
_entity_poly.entity_id
_entity_poly.type
_entity_poly.pdbx_seq_one_letter_code
_entity_poly.pdbx_strand_id
1 'polypeptide(L)'
;MCPLPVAGQQAVERGWDAYRSSDIVTAAHEFNSAVALCPRDAGALTGAAYTAMRQRRLGAARKLFNRALKVAPSSHDAVMGAGMAAYQAGDLEAARGSFHRALQLVPGDSAAIAYLAMIPESVSSSALPPRVRPETTSLVSRVGRRVFEVRGTDDRWVPLWIKAVNLGAALPGKHPGEFPPNDSTYERWISLLADMGANTVRLYTVHPPYFYAALWKWNLAHPTAPIWLIHGVWTELPPGKEEENYDDRRWRARFRAEMEKVVSIVHGDAAVPPVPGHASGLYLADVSQWTLGYITGREWEPYSVVAYNRKRPGMRSFRGRYVTLGGGNALEAWLAEQSDYLVAFEMRRYNAQRPVAYTNWPTLDPLSHSTETTKAQELALLRARGERIVEAPKEYDNDAVGLDATKMRPTPAYPAGVFASYHAYPYYPEFLVVDPGYSKARSPEGPSHYFGYLRELVEHHGDMPVVISEYGVPSSRGIAHVQPQGWNHGGLSERQQAAINARLTRDIYASGAAGAGLFALIDEWFKKNWIVAEFEHPAERKRLWLNVLDAEEHYGVVAMRPGTRETAIDIDGVATDWKERPALYRTTGSGSSLAKPLRLRALHAAQDEAYVYLRLDVGAIDWTRAHYQIGIDTYDRRLGDTRLPHTGSVSPVGLEFVIHLAGPASSQVLVDRPYNPYRPVPIPGSNPPATQYVLNAPFRSIANNAGRWDSLVVVTNRRRIGRDGRIYPAISYNRNRLLHSRQSENSLADWFADTRTGVIEVRIPWGMLHVTDPSSRTVLHGNPTTKQIAGVVTDGFRFVVESFDPSKPLQRGDVLPRTAGSPGFGDSPLWTWATWDVPRWYAETKPQFGEMRRAFAGIPDHPKAASAPPRTTAGGRD
;
A
#
# COMPACT_ATOMS: atom_id res chain seq x y z
N MET A 1 -50.17 -9.10 -27.89
CA MET A 1 -49.84 -10.14 -28.90
C MET A 1 -48.66 -9.63 -29.71
N CYS A 2 -47.69 -10.49 -30.05
CA CYS A 2 -46.54 -10.04 -30.86
C CYS A 2 -47.00 -9.76 -32.31
N PRO A 3 -46.69 -8.56 -32.86
CA PRO A 3 -46.95 -8.23 -34.26
C PRO A 3 -46.30 -9.16 -35.29
N LEU A 4 -45.05 -9.58 -35.06
CA LEU A 4 -44.24 -10.34 -36.03
C LEU A 4 -43.44 -11.46 -35.33
N PRO A 5 -44.08 -12.58 -34.95
CA PRO A 5 -43.50 -13.58 -34.05
C PRO A 5 -42.27 -14.30 -34.62
N VAL A 6 -42.29 -14.67 -35.92
CA VAL A 6 -41.17 -15.39 -36.55
C VAL A 6 -39.92 -14.51 -36.66
N ALA A 7 -40.08 -13.27 -37.14
CA ALA A 7 -38.97 -12.33 -37.27
C ALA A 7 -38.39 -11.92 -35.90
N GLY A 8 -39.27 -11.75 -34.89
CA GLY A 8 -38.87 -11.48 -33.51
C GLY A 8 -38.04 -12.63 -32.93
N GLN A 9 -38.48 -13.88 -33.10
CA GLN A 9 -37.74 -15.06 -32.61
C GLN A 9 -36.36 -15.19 -33.28
N GLN A 10 -36.27 -15.02 -34.60
CA GLN A 10 -34.98 -15.05 -35.30
C GLN A 10 -34.01 -13.97 -34.81
N ALA A 11 -34.52 -12.77 -34.47
CA ALA A 11 -33.70 -11.71 -33.90
C ALA A 11 -33.23 -12.05 -32.46
N VAL A 12 -34.05 -12.73 -31.65
CA VAL A 12 -33.64 -13.23 -30.33
C VAL A 12 -32.51 -14.26 -30.47
N GLU A 13 -32.62 -15.21 -31.40
CA GLU A 13 -31.61 -16.24 -31.65
C GLU A 13 -30.26 -15.61 -32.05
N ARG A 14 -30.25 -14.71 -33.04
CA ARG A 14 -29.03 -13.98 -33.44
C ARG A 14 -28.46 -13.12 -32.30
N GLY A 15 -29.32 -12.53 -31.48
CA GLY A 15 -28.91 -11.77 -30.31
C GLY A 15 -28.14 -12.63 -29.31
N TRP A 16 -28.61 -13.85 -29.03
CA TRP A 16 -27.91 -14.79 -28.14
C TRP A 16 -26.61 -15.33 -28.75
N ASP A 17 -26.57 -15.57 -30.06
CA ASP A 17 -25.33 -15.96 -30.74
C ASP A 17 -24.26 -14.87 -30.61
N ALA A 18 -24.61 -13.61 -30.91
CA ALA A 18 -23.71 -12.48 -30.74
C ALA A 18 -23.29 -12.29 -29.26
N TYR A 19 -24.22 -12.46 -28.32
CA TYR A 19 -23.94 -12.34 -26.89
C TYR A 19 -22.92 -13.40 -26.42
N ARG A 20 -23.07 -14.65 -26.88
CA ARG A 20 -22.14 -15.75 -26.57
C ARG A 20 -20.76 -15.54 -27.19
N SER A 21 -20.68 -14.93 -28.37
CA SER A 21 -19.42 -14.53 -29.01
C SER A 21 -18.81 -13.23 -28.44
N SER A 22 -19.40 -12.68 -27.37
CA SER A 22 -18.98 -11.41 -26.74
C SER A 22 -19.05 -10.17 -27.63
N ASP A 23 -19.76 -10.23 -28.76
CA ASP A 23 -20.11 -9.06 -29.57
C ASP A 23 -21.35 -8.38 -29.00
N ILE A 24 -21.12 -7.58 -27.93
CA ILE A 24 -22.20 -6.93 -27.18
C ILE A 24 -22.89 -5.82 -28.00
N VAL A 25 -22.21 -5.24 -29.00
CA VAL A 25 -22.79 -4.21 -29.86
C VAL A 25 -23.83 -4.85 -30.78
N THR A 26 -23.47 -5.93 -31.47
CA THR A 26 -24.40 -6.67 -32.33
C THR A 26 -25.52 -7.32 -31.52
N ALA A 27 -25.21 -7.90 -30.36
CA ALA A 27 -26.24 -8.48 -29.48
C ALA A 27 -27.28 -7.42 -29.04
N ALA A 28 -26.83 -6.23 -28.67
CA ALA A 28 -27.72 -5.15 -28.27
C ALA A 28 -28.61 -4.70 -29.45
N HIS A 29 -28.06 -4.63 -30.67
CA HIS A 29 -28.84 -4.32 -31.87
C HIS A 29 -29.94 -5.35 -32.12
N GLU A 30 -29.60 -6.64 -32.14
CA GLU A 30 -30.55 -7.72 -32.41
C GLU A 30 -31.64 -7.83 -31.34
N PHE A 31 -31.30 -7.75 -30.05
CA PHE A 31 -32.32 -7.78 -29.01
C PHE A 31 -33.22 -6.53 -29.01
N ASN A 32 -32.70 -5.34 -29.34
CA ASN A 32 -33.54 -4.16 -29.47
C ASN A 32 -34.49 -4.28 -30.67
N SER A 33 -34.02 -4.85 -31.79
CA SER A 33 -34.87 -5.19 -32.94
C SER A 33 -35.96 -6.18 -32.54
N ALA A 34 -35.61 -7.24 -31.81
CA ALA A 34 -36.57 -8.22 -31.29
C ALA A 34 -37.62 -7.58 -30.34
N VAL A 35 -37.20 -6.66 -29.46
CA VAL A 35 -38.12 -5.90 -28.59
C VAL A 35 -39.01 -4.95 -29.39
N ALA A 36 -38.55 -4.37 -30.49
CA ALA A 36 -39.38 -3.53 -31.36
C ALA A 36 -40.44 -4.36 -32.10
N LEU A 37 -40.05 -5.53 -32.62
CA LEU A 37 -40.93 -6.46 -33.33
C LEU A 37 -41.94 -7.13 -32.39
N CYS A 38 -41.51 -7.50 -31.18
CA CYS A 38 -42.32 -8.14 -30.14
C CYS A 38 -42.12 -7.44 -28.77
N PRO A 39 -42.81 -6.32 -28.48
CA PRO A 39 -42.58 -5.53 -27.25
C PRO A 39 -42.89 -6.21 -25.91
N ARG A 40 -43.58 -7.34 -25.95
CA ARG A 40 -43.94 -8.18 -24.80
C ARG A 40 -43.32 -9.57 -24.87
N ASP A 41 -42.29 -9.79 -25.70
CA ASP A 41 -41.55 -11.04 -25.67
C ASP A 41 -40.57 -11.07 -24.50
N ALA A 42 -40.67 -12.08 -23.63
CA ALA A 42 -39.85 -12.16 -22.44
C ALA A 42 -38.38 -12.46 -22.74
N GLY A 43 -38.09 -13.27 -23.76
CA GLY A 43 -36.72 -13.61 -24.17
C GLY A 43 -35.98 -12.40 -24.73
N ALA A 44 -36.64 -11.62 -25.60
CA ALA A 44 -36.12 -10.39 -26.17
C ALA A 44 -35.84 -9.34 -25.08
N LEU A 45 -36.77 -9.16 -24.12
CA LEU A 45 -36.60 -8.24 -23.00
C LEU A 45 -35.45 -8.66 -22.07
N THR A 46 -35.30 -9.95 -21.78
CA THR A 46 -34.21 -10.50 -20.97
C THR A 46 -32.86 -10.33 -21.66
N GLY A 47 -32.73 -10.66 -22.95
CA GLY A 47 -31.50 -10.47 -23.72
C GLY A 47 -31.09 -8.99 -23.83
N ALA A 48 -32.06 -8.09 -24.07
CA ALA A 48 -31.83 -6.64 -24.05
C ALA A 48 -31.37 -6.15 -22.67
N ALA A 49 -31.88 -6.74 -21.58
CA ALA A 49 -31.46 -6.39 -20.23
C ALA A 49 -30.01 -6.84 -19.93
N TYR A 50 -29.62 -8.05 -20.35
CA TYR A 50 -28.25 -8.55 -20.21
C TYR A 50 -27.22 -7.74 -21.00
N THR A 51 -27.54 -7.35 -22.24
CA THR A 51 -26.67 -6.46 -23.03
C THR A 51 -26.52 -5.09 -22.38
N ALA A 52 -27.61 -4.48 -21.91
CA ALA A 52 -27.56 -3.22 -21.17
C ALA A 52 -26.70 -3.33 -19.89
N MET A 53 -26.77 -4.46 -19.18
CA MET A 53 -25.95 -4.72 -17.99
C MET A 53 -24.46 -4.82 -18.35
N ARG A 54 -24.10 -5.55 -19.42
CA ARG A 54 -22.70 -5.63 -19.94
C ARG A 54 -22.17 -4.28 -20.40
N GLN A 55 -23.04 -3.38 -20.86
CA GLN A 55 -22.71 -2.00 -21.21
C GLN A 55 -22.70 -1.04 -19.99
N ARG A 56 -22.82 -1.56 -18.76
CA ARG A 56 -22.89 -0.78 -17.50
C ARG A 56 -24.09 0.18 -17.40
N ARG A 57 -25.13 -0.02 -18.21
CA ARG A 57 -26.39 0.76 -18.19
C ARG A 57 -27.39 0.15 -17.21
N LEU A 58 -27.01 0.07 -15.93
CA LEU A 58 -27.73 -0.68 -14.90
C LEU A 58 -29.19 -0.24 -14.71
N GLY A 59 -29.46 1.07 -14.76
CA GLY A 59 -30.83 1.58 -14.68
C GLY A 59 -31.73 1.13 -15.83
N ALA A 60 -31.18 0.99 -17.04
CA ALA A 60 -31.90 0.47 -18.20
C ALA A 60 -32.12 -1.05 -18.08
N ALA A 61 -31.08 -1.79 -17.68
CA ALA A 61 -31.16 -3.24 -17.44
C ALA A 61 -32.26 -3.57 -16.42
N ARG A 62 -32.30 -2.88 -15.27
CA ARG A 62 -33.34 -3.07 -14.24
C ARG A 62 -34.75 -2.83 -14.79
N LYS A 63 -34.97 -1.78 -15.59
CA LYS A 63 -36.27 -1.50 -16.23
C LYS A 63 -36.68 -2.62 -17.20
N LEU A 64 -35.74 -3.16 -17.96
CA LEU A 64 -35.98 -4.25 -18.91
C LEU A 64 -36.27 -5.58 -18.21
N PHE A 65 -35.49 -5.96 -17.18
CA PHE A 65 -35.78 -7.13 -16.35
C PHE A 65 -37.15 -7.02 -15.67
N ASN A 66 -37.50 -5.85 -15.12
CA ASN A 66 -38.83 -5.64 -14.54
C ASN A 66 -39.97 -5.77 -15.58
N ARG A 67 -39.74 -5.37 -16.84
CA ARG A 67 -40.71 -5.60 -17.92
C ARG A 67 -40.81 -7.09 -18.27
N ALA A 68 -39.67 -7.79 -18.37
CA ALA A 68 -39.64 -9.23 -18.62
C ALA A 68 -40.41 -10.00 -17.53
N LEU A 69 -40.17 -9.67 -16.25
CA LEU A 69 -40.83 -10.28 -15.10
C LEU A 69 -42.33 -9.94 -14.98
N LYS A 70 -42.80 -8.83 -15.56
CA LYS A 70 -44.24 -8.55 -15.68
C LYS A 70 -44.92 -9.42 -16.74
N VAL A 71 -44.17 -9.85 -17.77
CA VAL A 71 -44.67 -10.73 -18.83
C VAL A 71 -44.59 -12.19 -18.39
N ALA A 72 -43.44 -12.60 -17.86
CA ALA A 72 -43.14 -13.95 -17.41
C ALA A 72 -42.61 -13.93 -15.96
N PRO A 73 -43.50 -13.87 -14.95
CA PRO A 73 -43.09 -13.77 -13.54
C PRO A 73 -42.28 -14.96 -13.00
N SER A 74 -42.34 -16.11 -13.68
CA SER A 74 -41.61 -17.34 -13.35
C SER A 74 -40.39 -17.58 -14.25
N SER A 75 -40.00 -16.62 -15.10
CA SER A 75 -38.78 -16.74 -15.91
C SER A 75 -37.56 -16.69 -15.00
N HIS A 76 -36.91 -17.84 -14.84
CA HIS A 76 -35.71 -17.99 -14.03
C HIS A 76 -34.58 -17.05 -14.49
N ASP A 77 -34.29 -17.00 -15.80
CA ASP A 77 -33.28 -16.08 -16.37
C ASP A 77 -33.57 -14.61 -16.07
N ALA A 78 -34.85 -14.19 -16.14
CA ALA A 78 -35.23 -12.82 -15.84
C ALA A 78 -35.10 -12.50 -14.34
N VAL A 79 -35.42 -13.46 -13.45
CA VAL A 79 -35.27 -13.30 -11.99
C VAL A 79 -33.79 -13.25 -11.61
N MET A 80 -32.97 -14.15 -12.14
CA MET A 80 -31.53 -14.17 -11.93
C MET A 80 -30.87 -12.90 -12.46
N GLY A 81 -31.20 -12.50 -13.68
CA GLY A 81 -30.70 -11.26 -14.28
C GLY A 81 -31.12 -10.00 -13.51
N ALA A 82 -32.35 -9.95 -12.99
CA ALA A 82 -32.79 -8.86 -12.10
C ALA A 82 -31.96 -8.80 -10.81
N GLY A 83 -31.69 -9.96 -10.19
CA GLY A 83 -30.83 -10.06 -9.00
C GLY A 83 -29.41 -9.59 -9.28
N MET A 84 -28.81 -10.03 -10.38
CA MET A 84 -27.47 -9.59 -10.81
C MET A 84 -27.42 -8.08 -11.09
N ALA A 85 -28.42 -7.54 -11.78
CA ALA A 85 -28.49 -6.11 -12.08
C ALA A 85 -28.70 -5.26 -10.81
N ALA A 86 -29.49 -5.75 -9.85
CA ALA A 86 -29.65 -5.11 -8.54
C ALA A 86 -28.36 -5.16 -7.73
N TYR A 87 -27.68 -6.30 -7.69
CA TYR A 87 -26.40 -6.49 -7.04
C TYR A 87 -25.33 -5.55 -7.59
N GLN A 88 -25.18 -5.48 -8.93
CA GLN A 88 -24.25 -4.54 -9.59
C GLN A 88 -24.62 -3.07 -9.36
N ALA A 89 -25.90 -2.77 -9.11
CA ALA A 89 -26.38 -1.43 -8.79
C ALA A 89 -26.27 -1.08 -7.29
N GLY A 90 -25.80 -2.01 -6.44
CA GLY A 90 -25.71 -1.85 -4.99
C GLY A 90 -27.04 -1.97 -4.24
N ASP A 91 -28.12 -2.38 -4.91
CA ASP A 91 -29.44 -2.59 -4.31
C ASP A 91 -29.53 -4.01 -3.73
N LEU A 92 -28.83 -4.23 -2.62
CA LEU A 92 -28.61 -5.54 -2.01
C LEU A 92 -29.89 -6.22 -1.51
N GLU A 93 -30.87 -5.45 -1.04
CA GLU A 93 -32.18 -5.96 -0.63
C GLU A 93 -32.98 -6.48 -1.83
N ALA A 94 -33.05 -5.70 -2.93
CA ALA A 94 -33.71 -6.16 -4.15
C ALA A 94 -32.98 -7.36 -4.77
N ALA A 95 -31.65 -7.38 -4.69
CA ALA A 95 -30.84 -8.51 -5.13
C ALA A 95 -31.14 -9.78 -4.32
N ARG A 96 -31.12 -9.68 -2.98
CA ARG A 96 -31.44 -10.77 -2.05
C ARG A 96 -32.85 -11.33 -2.32
N GLY A 97 -33.84 -10.45 -2.43
CA GLY A 97 -35.21 -10.86 -2.77
C GLY A 97 -35.30 -11.59 -4.11
N SER A 98 -34.54 -11.15 -5.12
CA SER A 98 -34.50 -11.79 -6.44
C SER A 98 -33.82 -13.16 -6.38
N PHE A 99 -32.70 -13.31 -5.67
CA PHE A 99 -32.00 -14.59 -5.58
C PHE A 99 -32.75 -15.61 -4.72
N HIS A 100 -33.44 -15.21 -3.65
CA HIS A 100 -34.36 -16.10 -2.93
C HIS A 100 -35.51 -16.56 -3.82
N ARG A 101 -36.07 -15.65 -4.64
CA ARG A 101 -37.08 -16.01 -5.63
C ARG A 101 -36.53 -16.96 -6.71
N ALA A 102 -35.29 -16.79 -7.13
CA ALA A 102 -34.64 -17.73 -8.04
C ALA A 102 -34.53 -19.13 -7.43
N LEU A 103 -34.18 -19.24 -6.14
CA LEU A 103 -34.15 -20.51 -5.42
C LEU A 103 -35.53 -21.14 -5.19
N GLN A 104 -36.59 -20.34 -5.15
CA GLN A 104 -37.96 -20.85 -5.14
C GLN A 104 -38.36 -21.44 -6.50
N LEU A 105 -37.88 -20.86 -7.61
CA LEU A 105 -38.15 -21.36 -8.96
C LEU A 105 -37.30 -22.58 -9.31
N VAL A 106 -36.02 -22.56 -8.93
CA VAL A 106 -35.05 -23.65 -9.15
C VAL A 106 -34.32 -23.91 -7.83
N PRO A 107 -34.83 -24.85 -7.00
CA PRO A 107 -34.16 -25.26 -5.78
C PRO A 107 -32.73 -25.75 -6.06
N GLY A 108 -31.74 -25.22 -5.35
CA GLY A 108 -30.33 -25.60 -5.51
C GLY A 108 -29.56 -24.85 -6.60
N ASP A 109 -30.11 -23.77 -7.17
CA ASP A 109 -29.37 -22.90 -8.09
C ASP A 109 -28.05 -22.39 -7.46
N SER A 110 -26.93 -22.89 -7.98
CA SER A 110 -25.60 -22.59 -7.46
C SER A 110 -25.21 -21.13 -7.64
N ALA A 111 -25.67 -20.47 -8.71
CA ALA A 111 -25.40 -19.05 -8.92
C ALA A 111 -26.19 -18.20 -7.93
N ALA A 112 -27.48 -18.50 -7.71
CA ALA A 112 -28.29 -17.78 -6.73
C ALA A 112 -27.74 -17.95 -5.30
N ILE A 113 -27.30 -19.15 -4.93
CA ILE A 113 -26.61 -19.43 -3.64
C ILE A 113 -25.32 -18.61 -3.53
N ALA A 114 -24.49 -18.62 -4.59
CA ALA A 114 -23.25 -17.87 -4.60
C ALA A 114 -23.50 -16.35 -4.43
N TYR A 115 -24.50 -15.81 -5.12
CA TYR A 115 -24.88 -14.41 -4.95
C TYR A 115 -25.42 -14.11 -3.55
N LEU A 116 -26.29 -14.96 -2.98
CA LEU A 116 -26.79 -14.76 -1.62
C LEU A 116 -25.67 -14.80 -0.57
N ALA A 117 -24.68 -15.67 -0.75
CA ALA A 117 -23.49 -15.72 0.10
C ALA A 117 -22.63 -14.45 -0.01
N MET A 118 -22.69 -13.73 -1.15
CA MET A 118 -22.04 -12.44 -1.34
C MET A 118 -22.85 -11.24 -0.82
N ILE A 119 -24.13 -11.41 -0.45
CA ILE A 119 -24.95 -10.35 0.11
C ILE A 119 -24.91 -10.46 1.65
N PRO A 120 -24.48 -9.43 2.39
CA PRO A 120 -24.48 -9.41 3.86
C PRO A 120 -25.90 -9.54 4.42
N GLU A 121 -26.11 -10.40 5.43
CA GLU A 121 -27.42 -10.57 6.08
C GLU A 121 -28.03 -9.23 6.54
N SER A 122 -29.36 -9.14 6.53
CA SER A 122 -30.05 -7.95 7.03
C SER A 122 -29.78 -7.80 8.53
N VAL A 123 -28.95 -6.83 8.90
CA VAL A 123 -28.63 -6.56 10.31
C VAL A 123 -29.71 -5.66 10.89
N SER A 124 -30.47 -6.18 11.87
CA SER A 124 -31.47 -5.39 12.61
C SER A 124 -30.98 -5.05 14.00
N SER A 125 -31.16 -3.81 14.44
CA SER A 125 -30.91 -3.40 15.82
C SER A 125 -31.83 -4.10 16.83
N SER A 126 -32.97 -4.65 16.38
CA SER A 126 -33.85 -5.47 17.23
C SER A 126 -33.21 -6.80 17.66
N ALA A 127 -32.12 -7.21 17.01
CA ALA A 127 -31.35 -8.40 17.38
C ALA A 127 -30.33 -8.14 18.51
N LEU A 128 -30.13 -6.88 18.92
CA LEU A 128 -29.23 -6.55 20.02
C LEU A 128 -29.86 -6.92 21.37
N PRO A 129 -29.10 -7.54 22.28
CA PRO A 129 -29.59 -7.81 23.63
C PRO A 129 -29.87 -6.49 24.36
N PRO A 130 -30.91 -6.43 25.22
CA PRO A 130 -31.17 -5.24 26.02
C PRO A 130 -29.99 -4.96 26.96
N ARG A 131 -29.43 -3.75 26.90
CA ARG A 131 -28.35 -3.32 27.80
C ARG A 131 -28.87 -2.53 28.98
N VAL A 132 -28.34 -2.86 30.16
CA VAL A 132 -28.49 -2.05 31.37
C VAL A 132 -27.25 -1.18 31.52
N ARG A 133 -27.46 0.13 31.64
CA ARG A 133 -26.37 1.07 31.91
C ARG A 133 -25.81 0.81 33.33
N PRO A 134 -24.51 0.58 33.51
CA PRO A 134 -23.91 0.39 34.84
C PRO A 134 -24.19 1.57 35.77
N GLU A 135 -24.40 1.31 37.06
CA GLU A 135 -24.59 2.35 38.09
C GLU A 135 -23.28 3.07 38.40
N THR A 136 -22.18 2.32 38.50
CA THR A 136 -20.83 2.84 38.74
C THR A 136 -20.13 3.12 37.42
N THR A 137 -19.32 4.18 37.38
CA THR A 137 -18.55 4.50 36.18
C THR A 137 -17.41 3.49 36.02
N SER A 138 -17.41 2.78 34.88
CA SER A 138 -16.34 1.83 34.54
C SER A 138 -15.10 2.57 34.04
N LEU A 139 -13.95 2.26 34.64
CA LEU A 139 -12.64 2.82 34.31
C LEU A 139 -11.62 1.68 34.26
N VAL A 140 -11.35 1.19 33.05
CA VAL A 140 -10.51 0.01 32.79
C VAL A 140 -9.04 0.38 32.55
N SER A 141 -8.83 1.57 32.00
CA SER A 141 -7.53 2.17 31.73
C SER A 141 -7.59 3.66 32.06
N ARG A 142 -6.43 4.24 32.37
CA ARG A 142 -6.25 5.68 32.51
C ARG A 142 -4.83 6.09 32.14
N VAL A 143 -4.61 7.39 31.98
CA VAL A 143 -3.27 7.97 31.85
C VAL A 143 -2.70 8.26 33.23
N GLY A 144 -1.49 7.76 33.48
CA GLY A 144 -0.64 8.16 34.59
C GLY A 144 0.39 9.19 34.14
N ARG A 145 1.39 9.45 34.99
CA ARG A 145 2.53 10.30 34.63
C ARG A 145 3.44 9.57 33.63
N ARG A 146 3.40 9.96 32.35
CA ARG A 146 4.16 9.37 31.24
C ARG A 146 3.91 7.89 30.93
N VAL A 147 2.87 7.29 31.51
CA VAL A 147 2.54 5.87 31.32
C VAL A 147 1.03 5.71 31.16
N PHE A 148 0.61 4.61 30.54
CA PHE A 148 -0.75 4.11 30.72
C PHE A 148 -0.82 3.31 32.01
N GLU A 149 -2.01 3.23 32.61
CA GLU A 149 -2.28 2.35 33.74
C GLU A 149 -3.54 1.53 33.43
N VAL A 150 -3.50 0.26 33.80
CA VAL A 150 -4.63 -0.68 33.70
C VAL A 150 -4.94 -1.27 35.08
N ARG A 151 -6.14 -1.85 35.24
CA ARG A 151 -6.51 -2.56 36.47
C ARG A 151 -5.79 -3.91 36.54
N GLY A 152 -5.03 -4.12 37.61
CA GLY A 152 -4.44 -5.41 37.97
C GLY A 152 -5.48 -6.38 38.52
N THR A 153 -5.06 -7.63 38.76
CA THR A 153 -5.92 -8.70 39.30
C THR A 153 -6.40 -8.43 40.74
N ASP A 154 -5.77 -7.51 41.44
CA ASP A 154 -6.11 -7.03 42.79
C ASP A 154 -6.82 -5.66 42.77
N ASP A 155 -7.32 -5.25 41.60
CA ASP A 155 -7.96 -3.96 41.33
C ASP A 155 -7.04 -2.72 41.51
N ARG A 156 -5.73 -2.89 41.71
CA ARG A 156 -4.80 -1.74 41.75
C ARG A 156 -4.45 -1.24 40.35
N TRP A 157 -4.11 0.04 40.25
CA TRP A 157 -3.56 0.60 39.02
C TRP A 157 -2.13 0.14 38.81
N VAL A 158 -1.88 -0.51 37.68
CA VAL A 158 -0.56 -1.00 37.29
C VAL A 158 -0.12 -0.31 36.00
N PRO A 159 1.11 0.26 35.93
CA PRO A 159 1.63 0.85 34.71
C PRO A 159 1.64 -0.17 33.56
N LEU A 160 1.33 0.26 32.35
CA LEU A 160 1.44 -0.53 31.13
C LEU A 160 2.28 0.23 30.11
N TRP A 161 3.36 -0.40 29.63
CA TRP A 161 4.04 0.05 28.42
C TRP A 161 3.43 -0.64 27.20
N ILE A 162 2.91 0.16 26.27
CA ILE A 162 2.13 -0.36 25.15
C ILE A 162 3.07 -0.98 24.09
N LYS A 163 2.98 -2.29 23.91
CA LYS A 163 3.62 -3.06 22.83
C LYS A 163 2.57 -3.33 21.77
N ALA A 164 2.33 -2.34 20.93
CA ALA A 164 1.27 -2.40 19.92
C ALA A 164 1.80 -2.90 18.57
N VAL A 165 0.91 -3.56 17.84
CA VAL A 165 1.07 -3.84 16.40
C VAL A 165 -0.19 -3.36 15.69
N ASN A 166 0.02 -2.62 14.59
CA ASN A 166 -1.06 -2.13 13.76
C ASN A 166 -1.58 -3.25 12.85
N LEU A 167 -2.90 -3.43 12.84
CA LEU A 167 -3.54 -4.45 12.05
C LEU A 167 -4.11 -3.88 10.74
N GLY A 168 -3.57 -4.36 9.62
CA GLY A 168 -4.06 -4.10 8.27
C GLY A 168 -5.45 -4.68 8.01
N ALA A 169 -6.12 -4.20 6.95
CA ALA A 169 -7.51 -4.54 6.65
C ALA A 169 -7.66 -5.48 5.44
N ALA A 170 -6.76 -5.39 4.46
CA ALA A 170 -6.95 -6.01 3.15
C ALA A 170 -5.86 -7.01 2.78
N LEU A 171 -6.29 -8.21 2.37
CA LEU A 171 -5.45 -9.24 1.78
C LEU A 171 -5.09 -8.87 0.32
N PRO A 172 -4.06 -9.51 -0.29
CA PRO A 172 -3.76 -9.30 -1.70
C PRO A 172 -4.98 -9.48 -2.61
N GLY A 173 -5.11 -8.61 -3.62
CA GLY A 173 -6.27 -8.59 -4.51
C GLY A 173 -7.52 -7.94 -3.91
N LYS A 174 -7.51 -7.47 -2.66
CA LYS A 174 -8.67 -6.84 -2.01
C LYS A 174 -8.51 -5.33 -1.88
N HIS A 175 -9.64 -4.62 -1.92
CA HIS A 175 -9.70 -3.21 -1.56
C HIS A 175 -9.56 -3.03 -0.03
N PRO A 176 -9.15 -1.85 0.46
CA PRO A 176 -9.01 -1.58 1.90
C PRO A 176 -10.25 -1.89 2.76
N GLY A 177 -11.43 -1.88 2.14
CA GLY A 177 -12.72 -2.20 2.80
C GLY A 177 -13.20 -3.65 2.62
N GLU A 178 -12.40 -4.53 2.03
CA GLU A 178 -12.72 -5.94 1.82
C GLU A 178 -11.90 -6.81 2.78
N PHE A 179 -12.50 -7.13 3.92
CA PHE A 179 -11.86 -7.81 5.04
C PHE A 179 -11.86 -9.34 4.93
N PRO A 180 -10.99 -10.04 5.68
CA PRO A 180 -11.10 -11.49 5.90
C PRO A 180 -12.52 -11.93 6.30
N PRO A 181 -13.05 -13.02 5.71
CA PRO A 181 -14.48 -13.35 5.81
C PRO A 181 -14.86 -14.15 7.08
N ASN A 182 -13.91 -14.51 7.95
CA ASN A 182 -14.19 -15.33 9.13
C ASN A 182 -13.15 -15.16 10.24
N ASP A 183 -13.51 -15.66 11.43
CA ASP A 183 -12.73 -15.57 12.67
C ASP A 183 -11.36 -16.26 12.57
N SER A 184 -11.23 -17.35 11.81
CA SER A 184 -10.00 -18.17 11.82
C SER A 184 -8.74 -17.38 11.44
N THR A 185 -8.89 -16.38 10.57
CA THR A 185 -7.77 -15.50 10.20
C THR A 185 -7.40 -14.58 11.35
N TYR A 186 -8.39 -13.99 12.01
CA TYR A 186 -8.17 -13.12 13.17
C TYR A 186 -7.65 -13.88 14.39
N GLU A 187 -8.13 -15.10 14.65
CA GLU A 187 -7.62 -15.97 15.72
C GLU A 187 -6.13 -16.27 15.52
N ARG A 188 -5.72 -16.64 14.28
CA ARG A 188 -4.31 -16.86 13.95
C ARG A 188 -3.47 -15.58 14.13
N TRP A 189 -4.00 -14.44 13.71
CA TRP A 189 -3.31 -13.16 13.87
C TRP A 189 -3.17 -12.74 15.33
N ILE A 190 -4.20 -12.90 16.15
CA ILE A 190 -4.13 -12.59 17.59
C ILE A 190 -3.15 -13.53 18.30
N SER A 191 -3.15 -14.82 17.98
CA SER A 191 -2.14 -15.77 18.47
C SER A 191 -0.73 -15.33 18.07
N LEU A 192 -0.52 -14.93 16.81
CA LEU A 192 0.77 -14.47 16.33
C LEU A 192 1.24 -13.21 17.07
N LEU A 193 0.34 -12.27 17.38
CA LEU A 193 0.66 -11.08 18.18
C LEU A 193 1.13 -11.46 19.59
N ALA A 194 0.40 -12.34 20.26
CA ALA A 194 0.74 -12.82 21.59
C ALA A 194 2.08 -13.60 21.59
N ASP A 195 2.30 -14.48 20.61
CA ASP A 195 3.55 -15.25 20.46
C ASP A 195 4.76 -14.36 20.18
N MET A 196 4.54 -13.20 19.54
CA MET A 196 5.54 -12.16 19.36
C MET A 196 5.79 -11.35 20.65
N GLY A 197 4.95 -11.47 21.67
CA GLY A 197 5.03 -10.68 22.91
C GLY A 197 4.44 -9.27 22.79
N ALA A 198 3.63 -9.02 21.75
CA ALA A 198 2.80 -7.82 21.72
C ALA A 198 1.69 -7.95 22.77
N ASN A 199 1.41 -6.86 23.50
CA ASN A 199 0.33 -6.82 24.48
C ASN A 199 -0.88 -6.02 23.99
N THR A 200 -0.76 -5.36 22.83
CA THR A 200 -1.78 -4.48 22.28
C THR A 200 -1.92 -4.67 20.77
N VAL A 201 -3.15 -4.63 20.26
CA VAL A 201 -3.47 -4.47 18.85
C VAL A 201 -4.07 -3.09 18.63
N ARG A 202 -3.61 -2.39 17.59
CA ARG A 202 -4.19 -1.10 17.17
C ARG A 202 -4.94 -1.30 15.86
N LEU A 203 -6.20 -0.88 15.85
CA LEU A 203 -7.01 -0.74 14.63
C LEU A 203 -7.04 0.72 14.21
N TYR A 204 -6.92 1.01 12.92
CA TYR A 204 -7.15 2.36 12.38
C TYR A 204 -8.58 2.58 11.89
N THR A 205 -9.34 1.51 11.63
CA THR A 205 -10.74 1.55 11.19
C THR A 205 -11.54 0.41 11.82
N VAL A 206 -12.87 0.39 11.64
CA VAL A 206 -13.73 -0.70 12.09
C VAL A 206 -13.47 -1.96 11.27
N HIS A 207 -13.18 -3.06 11.97
CA HIS A 207 -13.07 -4.40 11.39
C HIS A 207 -14.42 -5.14 11.43
N PRO A 208 -14.60 -6.29 10.73
CA PRO A 208 -15.81 -7.10 10.85
C PRO A 208 -16.00 -7.65 12.27
N PRO A 209 -17.23 -8.06 12.66
CA PRO A 209 -17.53 -8.65 13.97
C PRO A 209 -16.61 -9.80 14.35
N TYR A 210 -16.14 -10.56 13.36
CA TYR A 210 -15.21 -11.68 13.48
C TYR A 210 -13.91 -11.33 14.23
N PHE A 211 -13.38 -10.12 14.03
CA PHE A 211 -12.20 -9.66 14.76
C PHE A 211 -12.49 -9.52 16.27
N TYR A 212 -13.59 -8.84 16.60
CA TYR A 212 -13.97 -8.58 18.00
C TYR A 212 -14.34 -9.87 18.72
N ALA A 213 -15.01 -10.81 18.03
CA ALA A 213 -15.28 -12.15 18.54
C ALA A 213 -13.99 -12.92 18.82
N ALA A 214 -13.02 -12.91 17.90
CA ALA A 214 -11.72 -13.55 18.09
C ALA A 214 -10.92 -12.93 19.26
N LEU A 215 -10.93 -11.60 19.39
CA LEU A 215 -10.27 -10.90 20.50
C LEU A 215 -10.92 -11.23 21.85
N TRP A 216 -12.24 -11.20 21.90
CA TRP A 216 -13.01 -11.56 23.10
C TRP A 216 -12.72 -13.00 23.53
N LYS A 217 -12.79 -13.96 22.59
CA LYS A 217 -12.49 -15.38 22.84
C LYS A 217 -11.06 -15.58 23.32
N TRP A 218 -10.09 -14.92 22.69
CA TRP A 218 -8.69 -14.97 23.12
C TRP A 218 -8.52 -14.49 24.56
N ASN A 219 -9.06 -13.32 24.89
CA ASN A 219 -8.86 -12.70 26.20
C ASN A 219 -9.57 -13.46 27.33
N LEU A 220 -10.73 -14.08 27.06
CA LEU A 220 -11.36 -14.99 28.03
C LEU A 220 -10.52 -16.24 28.29
N ALA A 221 -9.85 -16.77 27.27
CA ALA A 221 -8.96 -17.92 27.43
C ALA A 221 -7.63 -17.56 28.11
N HIS A 222 -7.22 -16.28 28.08
CA HIS A 222 -5.93 -15.80 28.59
C HIS A 222 -6.08 -14.62 29.57
N PRO A 223 -6.77 -14.79 30.72
CA PRO A 223 -7.10 -13.69 31.62
C PRO A 223 -5.89 -13.01 32.28
N THR A 224 -4.74 -13.69 32.34
CA THR A 224 -3.49 -13.13 32.89
C THR A 224 -2.60 -12.45 31.86
N ALA A 225 -2.92 -12.59 30.57
CA ALA A 225 -2.17 -12.02 29.46
C ALA A 225 -3.11 -11.61 28.31
N PRO A 226 -4.07 -10.69 28.56
CA PRO A 226 -4.98 -10.24 27.52
C PRO A 226 -4.22 -9.41 26.47
N ILE A 227 -4.71 -9.47 25.24
CA ILE A 227 -4.36 -8.51 24.19
C ILE A 227 -5.31 -7.31 24.33
N TRP A 228 -4.73 -6.15 24.57
CA TRP A 228 -5.43 -4.88 24.66
C TRP A 228 -5.75 -4.31 23.27
N LEU A 229 -6.80 -3.51 23.18
CA LEU A 229 -7.23 -2.82 21.97
C LEU A 229 -7.03 -1.31 22.11
N ILE A 230 -6.38 -0.70 21.12
CA ILE A 230 -6.50 0.74 20.85
C ILE A 230 -7.30 0.90 19.57
N HIS A 231 -8.42 1.64 19.63
CA HIS A 231 -9.33 1.76 18.50
C HIS A 231 -9.24 3.14 17.85
N GLY A 232 -8.93 3.15 16.55
CA GLY A 232 -8.97 4.34 15.70
C GLY A 232 -10.40 4.71 15.31
N VAL A 233 -10.69 6.01 15.26
CA VAL A 233 -11.94 6.56 14.71
C VAL A 233 -11.59 7.37 13.48
N TRP A 234 -11.73 6.75 12.31
CA TRP A 234 -11.29 7.33 11.05
C TRP A 234 -12.31 8.31 10.45
N THR A 235 -11.83 9.29 9.68
CA THR A 235 -12.67 10.18 8.88
C THR A 235 -11.97 10.62 7.59
N GLU A 236 -12.77 10.91 6.57
CA GLU A 236 -12.33 11.59 5.35
C GLU A 236 -11.89 13.03 5.63
N LEU A 237 -11.15 13.65 4.70
CA LEU A 237 -10.90 15.10 4.72
C LEU A 237 -12.22 15.89 4.70
N PRO A 238 -12.25 17.07 5.35
CA PRO A 238 -13.43 17.93 5.32
C PRO A 238 -13.74 18.41 3.89
N PRO A 239 -15.01 18.71 3.57
CA PRO A 239 -15.38 19.21 2.26
C PRO A 239 -14.92 20.65 2.02
N GLY A 240 -14.70 21.01 0.75
CA GLY A 240 -14.32 22.37 0.33
C GLY A 240 -12.84 22.44 0.00
N LYS A 241 -12.51 22.57 -1.29
CA LYS A 241 -11.12 22.48 -1.80
C LYS A 241 -10.20 23.56 -1.26
N GLU A 242 -10.73 24.74 -0.97
CA GLU A 242 -9.95 25.85 -0.43
C GLU A 242 -10.27 26.12 1.04
N GLU A 243 -11.47 25.74 1.46
CA GLU A 243 -12.00 26.04 2.78
C GLU A 243 -11.71 24.99 3.82
N GLU A 244 -11.62 23.73 3.38
CA GLU A 244 -11.37 22.56 4.23
C GLU A 244 -12.32 22.62 5.43
N ASN A 245 -13.63 22.60 5.15
CA ASN A 245 -14.68 23.05 6.07
C ASN A 245 -15.00 22.01 7.16
N TYR A 246 -14.22 21.99 8.23
CA TYR A 246 -14.44 21.15 9.41
C TYR A 246 -15.77 21.44 10.14
N ASP A 247 -16.39 22.60 9.91
CA ASP A 247 -17.69 22.98 10.46
C ASP A 247 -18.88 22.46 9.63
N ASP A 248 -18.63 21.82 8.48
CA ASP A 248 -19.71 21.27 7.66
C ASP A 248 -20.58 20.31 8.50
N ARG A 249 -21.86 20.66 8.63
CA ARG A 249 -22.78 19.97 9.54
C ARG A 249 -22.94 18.51 9.19
N ARG A 250 -22.93 18.15 7.91
CA ARG A 250 -23.13 16.76 7.46
C ARG A 250 -21.86 15.94 7.64
N TRP A 251 -20.71 16.49 7.29
CA TRP A 251 -19.42 15.84 7.49
C TRP A 251 -19.13 15.64 8.98
N ARG A 252 -19.28 16.67 9.81
CA ARG A 252 -19.11 16.55 11.26
C ARG A 252 -20.08 15.55 11.89
N ALA A 253 -21.34 15.53 11.44
CA ALA A 253 -22.31 14.54 11.90
C ALA A 253 -21.92 13.10 11.52
N ARG A 254 -21.34 12.87 10.33
CA ARG A 254 -20.81 11.56 9.93
C ARG A 254 -19.64 11.14 10.81
N PHE A 255 -18.71 12.04 11.12
CA PHE A 255 -17.59 11.72 12.00
C PHE A 255 -18.06 11.38 13.42
N ARG A 256 -19.03 12.12 13.95
CA ARG A 256 -19.66 11.81 15.25
C ARG A 256 -20.40 10.47 15.23
N ALA A 257 -21.12 10.17 14.14
CA ALA A 257 -21.74 8.85 13.98
C ALA A 257 -20.70 7.72 13.95
N GLU A 258 -19.52 7.96 13.36
CA GLU A 258 -18.41 7.01 13.41
C GLU A 258 -17.89 6.80 14.84
N MET A 259 -17.75 7.87 15.64
CA MET A 259 -17.38 7.77 17.05
C MET A 259 -18.38 6.94 17.84
N GLU A 260 -19.67 7.21 17.68
CA GLU A 260 -20.75 6.47 18.34
C GLU A 260 -20.71 5.00 17.94
N LYS A 261 -20.55 4.71 16.65
CA LYS A 261 -20.43 3.35 16.13
C LYS A 261 -19.23 2.62 16.73
N VAL A 262 -18.04 3.23 16.74
CA VAL A 262 -16.82 2.62 17.31
C VAL A 262 -17.01 2.30 18.79
N VAL A 263 -17.53 3.26 19.58
CA VAL A 263 -17.81 3.03 21.01
C VAL A 263 -18.82 1.89 21.17
N SER A 264 -19.95 1.91 20.46
CA SER A 264 -20.95 0.84 20.53
C SER A 264 -20.41 -0.53 20.12
N ILE A 265 -19.53 -0.61 19.12
CA ILE A 265 -18.87 -1.85 18.69
C ILE A 265 -17.97 -2.41 19.80
N VAL A 266 -17.15 -1.56 20.42
CA VAL A 266 -16.28 -1.96 21.54
C VAL A 266 -17.09 -2.54 22.71
N HIS A 267 -18.29 -2.00 22.93
CA HIS A 267 -19.24 -2.50 23.93
C HIS A 267 -20.15 -3.61 23.38
N GLY A 268 -19.87 -4.26 22.23
CA GLY A 268 -20.69 -5.36 21.72
C GLY A 268 -22.20 -5.01 21.59
N ASP A 269 -22.49 -3.78 21.17
CA ASP A 269 -23.83 -3.19 21.17
C ASP A 269 -24.10 -2.42 19.88
N ALA A 270 -23.68 -3.00 18.74
CA ALA A 270 -23.83 -2.36 17.44
C ALA A 270 -24.39 -3.32 16.38
N ALA A 271 -25.40 -2.82 15.67
CA ALA A 271 -25.92 -3.39 14.44
C ALA A 271 -25.53 -2.45 13.30
N VAL A 272 -24.51 -2.82 12.52
CA VAL A 272 -23.98 -1.96 11.46
C VAL A 272 -24.47 -2.47 10.11
N PRO A 273 -25.30 -1.70 9.38
CA PRO A 273 -25.78 -2.10 8.07
C PRO A 273 -24.64 -2.13 7.04
N PRO A 274 -24.74 -2.97 5.99
CA PRO A 274 -23.74 -3.05 4.95
C PRO A 274 -23.63 -1.74 4.15
N VAL A 275 -22.40 -1.21 4.05
CA VAL A 275 -22.04 -0.10 3.18
C VAL A 275 -20.81 -0.52 2.38
N PRO A 276 -20.79 -0.35 1.04
CA PRO A 276 -19.64 -0.72 0.23
C PRO A 276 -18.34 -0.12 0.77
N GLY A 277 -17.31 -0.96 0.94
CA GLY A 277 -16.01 -0.54 1.45
C GLY A 277 -15.94 -0.37 2.98
N HIS A 278 -16.98 -0.74 3.73
CA HIS A 278 -16.98 -0.68 5.19
C HIS A 278 -17.37 -2.03 5.81
N ALA A 279 -16.79 -2.33 6.96
CA ALA A 279 -17.20 -3.48 7.76
C ALA A 279 -18.64 -3.31 8.26
N SER A 280 -19.38 -4.41 8.27
CA SER A 280 -20.78 -4.47 8.67
C SER A 280 -21.10 -5.78 9.39
N GLY A 281 -22.23 -5.83 10.08
CA GLY A 281 -22.67 -7.01 10.81
C GLY A 281 -23.18 -6.68 12.20
N LEU A 282 -23.45 -7.73 12.96
CA LEU A 282 -23.88 -7.65 14.35
C LEU A 282 -22.66 -7.82 15.27
N TYR A 283 -22.33 -6.79 16.04
CA TYR A 283 -21.19 -6.77 16.96
C TYR A 283 -21.71 -7.06 18.36
N LEU A 284 -21.56 -8.31 18.81
CA LEU A 284 -22.05 -8.78 20.11
C LEU A 284 -20.94 -8.99 21.14
N ALA A 285 -19.68 -9.04 20.69
CA ALA A 285 -18.53 -9.27 21.56
C ALA A 285 -18.19 -7.98 22.33
N ASP A 286 -18.43 -7.97 23.63
CA ASP A 286 -18.03 -6.86 24.50
C ASP A 286 -16.53 -6.96 24.83
N VAL A 287 -15.72 -6.20 24.09
CA VAL A 287 -14.26 -6.09 24.30
C VAL A 287 -13.89 -4.84 25.09
N SER A 288 -14.88 -4.15 25.67
CA SER A 288 -14.65 -2.88 26.34
C SER A 288 -13.67 -3.03 27.51
N GLN A 289 -13.76 -4.11 28.29
CA GLN A 289 -12.83 -4.38 29.40
C GLN A 289 -11.35 -4.54 28.98
N TRP A 290 -11.08 -4.77 27.70
CA TRP A 290 -9.73 -4.87 27.14
C TRP A 290 -9.42 -3.75 26.14
N THR A 291 -10.12 -2.62 26.19
CA THR A 291 -9.87 -1.47 25.32
C THR A 291 -9.18 -0.34 26.10
N LEU A 292 -7.95 -0.01 25.71
CA LEU A 292 -7.10 1.00 26.35
C LEU A 292 -7.51 2.43 26.06
N GLY A 293 -8.05 2.72 24.89
CA GLY A 293 -8.35 4.09 24.48
C GLY A 293 -8.72 4.23 23.01
N TYR A 294 -9.07 5.46 22.67
CA TYR A 294 -9.47 5.86 21.32
C TYR A 294 -8.49 6.85 20.72
N ILE A 295 -8.17 6.69 19.43
CA ILE A 295 -7.40 7.67 18.66
C ILE A 295 -8.31 8.20 17.55
N THR A 296 -8.60 9.49 17.55
CA THR A 296 -9.54 10.11 16.61
C THR A 296 -8.83 10.76 15.42
N GLY A 297 -9.42 10.62 14.23
CA GLY A 297 -8.96 11.25 13.01
C GLY A 297 -8.00 10.39 12.20
N ARG A 298 -7.30 11.07 11.29
CA ARG A 298 -6.29 10.52 10.37
C ARG A 298 -5.04 11.39 10.45
N GLU A 299 -4.00 11.03 9.70
CA GLU A 299 -2.92 11.98 9.40
C GLU A 299 -3.54 13.20 8.70
N TRP A 300 -3.64 14.29 9.46
CA TRP A 300 -4.22 15.55 9.00
C TRP A 300 -3.24 16.26 8.07
N GLU A 301 -3.73 16.81 6.97
CA GLU A 301 -2.86 17.45 5.98
C GLU A 301 -2.51 18.88 6.40
N PRO A 302 -1.24 19.31 6.38
CA PRO A 302 -0.84 20.67 6.77
C PRO A 302 -1.64 21.78 6.06
N TYR A 303 -1.88 21.63 4.75
CA TYR A 303 -2.65 22.61 3.99
C TYR A 303 -4.10 22.75 4.50
N SER A 304 -4.71 21.65 4.94
CA SER A 304 -6.08 21.60 5.44
C SER A 304 -6.19 22.33 6.78
N VAL A 305 -5.21 22.10 7.66
CA VAL A 305 -5.10 22.80 8.95
C VAL A 305 -4.88 24.30 8.77
N VAL A 306 -3.95 24.71 7.88
CA VAL A 306 -3.69 26.13 7.58
C VAL A 306 -4.96 26.81 7.04
N ALA A 307 -5.66 26.19 6.10
CA ALA A 307 -6.86 26.73 5.49
C ALA A 307 -7.97 26.99 6.53
N TYR A 308 -8.22 26.02 7.41
CA TYR A 308 -9.23 26.13 8.46
C TYR A 308 -8.87 27.18 9.52
N ASN A 309 -7.63 27.17 10.00
CA ASN A 309 -7.14 28.14 11.00
C ASN A 309 -7.29 29.59 10.50
N ARG A 310 -6.98 29.84 9.22
CA ARG A 310 -7.14 31.18 8.61
C ARG A 310 -8.59 31.68 8.63
N LYS A 311 -9.56 30.76 8.54
CA LYS A 311 -11.01 31.10 8.56
C LYS A 311 -11.59 31.24 9.95
N ARG A 312 -10.88 30.77 10.98
CA ARG A 312 -11.33 30.73 12.38
C ARG A 312 -10.26 31.25 13.35
N PRO A 313 -9.63 32.41 13.11
CA PRO A 313 -8.52 32.87 13.95
C PRO A 313 -8.91 33.13 15.41
N GLY A 314 -10.19 33.39 15.68
CA GLY A 314 -10.72 33.58 17.03
C GLY A 314 -11.01 32.28 17.81
N MET A 315 -11.07 31.13 17.14
CA MET A 315 -11.33 29.84 17.78
C MET A 315 -10.02 29.30 18.37
N ARG A 316 -9.74 29.66 19.63
CA ARG A 316 -8.46 29.33 20.31
C ARG A 316 -8.63 28.58 21.63
N SER A 317 -9.87 28.26 21.98
CA SER A 317 -10.21 27.57 23.21
C SER A 317 -11.48 26.74 23.03
N PHE A 318 -11.61 25.72 23.85
CA PHE A 318 -12.80 24.90 23.97
C PHE A 318 -13.00 24.52 25.45
N ARG A 319 -14.24 24.54 25.94
CA ARG A 319 -14.58 24.17 27.31
C ARG A 319 -15.73 23.16 27.30
N GLY A 320 -15.38 21.88 27.28
CA GLY A 320 -16.31 20.77 27.40
C GLY A 320 -16.51 20.32 28.85
N ARG A 321 -17.25 19.22 29.02
CA ARG A 321 -17.48 18.60 30.33
C ARG A 321 -16.29 17.76 30.79
N TYR A 322 -15.63 17.08 29.85
CA TYR A 322 -14.58 16.10 30.07
C TYR A 322 -13.22 16.61 29.56
N VAL A 323 -13.22 17.37 28.47
CA VAL A 323 -12.01 17.90 27.85
C VAL A 323 -12.09 19.42 27.75
N THR A 324 -10.96 20.08 27.96
CA THR A 324 -10.78 21.52 27.77
C THR A 324 -9.54 21.80 26.94
N LEU A 325 -9.53 22.96 26.28
CA LEU A 325 -8.38 23.46 25.56
C LEU A 325 -8.29 24.98 25.68
N GLY A 326 -7.09 25.50 25.88
CA GLY A 326 -6.80 26.93 25.91
C GLY A 326 -5.51 27.29 25.20
N GLY A 327 -5.49 28.43 24.53
CA GLY A 327 -4.28 28.95 23.86
C GLY A 327 -3.91 28.21 22.57
N GLY A 328 -4.84 27.45 21.98
CA GLY A 328 -4.59 26.73 20.73
C GLY A 328 -4.98 27.48 19.46
N ASN A 329 -5.01 26.73 18.37
CA ASN A 329 -5.55 27.09 17.06
C ASN A 329 -6.95 26.49 16.85
N ALA A 330 -7.57 26.80 15.71
CA ALA A 330 -8.96 26.41 15.45
C ALA A 330 -9.14 24.90 15.32
N LEU A 331 -8.22 24.21 14.65
CA LEU A 331 -8.30 22.75 14.53
C LEU A 331 -8.06 22.08 15.88
N GLU A 332 -7.10 22.54 16.68
CA GLU A 332 -6.87 22.03 18.03
C GLU A 332 -8.14 22.15 18.90
N ALA A 333 -8.79 23.32 18.89
CA ALA A 333 -10.05 23.52 19.61
C ALA A 333 -11.19 22.62 19.08
N TRP A 334 -11.25 22.40 17.78
CA TRP A 334 -12.25 21.53 17.14
C TRP A 334 -12.01 20.05 17.49
N LEU A 335 -10.75 19.60 17.56
CA LEU A 335 -10.36 18.25 17.99
C LEU A 335 -10.67 18.03 19.48
N ALA A 336 -10.47 19.04 20.32
CA ALA A 336 -10.89 18.98 21.72
C ALA A 336 -12.41 18.85 21.86
N GLU A 337 -13.20 19.56 21.04
CA GLU A 337 -14.66 19.40 20.99
C GLU A 337 -15.07 17.98 20.58
N GLN A 338 -14.43 17.43 19.55
CA GLN A 338 -14.73 16.07 19.08
C GLN A 338 -14.33 15.00 20.10
N SER A 339 -13.23 15.22 20.83
CA SER A 339 -12.80 14.32 21.91
C SER A 339 -13.78 14.36 23.10
N ASP A 340 -14.26 15.55 23.48
CA ASP A 340 -15.31 15.69 24.51
C ASP A 340 -16.61 15.00 24.09
N TYR A 341 -16.99 15.10 22.81
CA TYR A 341 -18.17 14.44 22.27
C TYR A 341 -18.11 12.92 22.41
N LEU A 342 -16.99 12.30 22.00
CA LEU A 342 -16.78 10.86 22.09
C LEU A 342 -16.92 10.37 23.54
N VAL A 343 -16.22 11.03 24.47
CA VAL A 343 -16.28 10.70 25.90
C VAL A 343 -17.70 10.89 26.46
N ALA A 344 -18.38 11.96 26.07
CA ALA A 344 -19.74 12.24 26.50
C ALA A 344 -20.74 11.18 26.02
N PHE A 345 -20.56 10.64 24.80
CA PHE A 345 -21.38 9.54 24.30
C PHE A 345 -21.17 8.27 25.13
N GLU A 346 -19.91 7.87 25.34
CA GLU A 346 -19.60 6.66 26.13
C GLU A 346 -20.11 6.76 27.56
N MET A 347 -19.93 7.92 28.21
CA MET A 347 -20.45 8.17 29.55
C MET A 347 -21.98 8.11 29.64
N ARG A 348 -22.67 8.70 28.65
CA ARG A 348 -24.13 8.68 28.61
C ARG A 348 -24.66 7.27 28.40
N ARG A 349 -24.14 6.55 27.41
CA ARG A 349 -24.69 5.27 26.96
C ARG A 349 -24.23 4.06 27.79
N TYR A 350 -22.98 4.08 28.26
CA TYR A 350 -22.32 2.94 28.88
C TYR A 350 -21.77 3.22 30.28
N ASN A 351 -21.86 4.46 30.78
CA ASN A 351 -21.24 4.88 32.04
C ASN A 351 -19.76 4.46 32.12
N ALA A 352 -19.01 4.61 31.03
CA ALA A 352 -17.61 4.21 30.96
C ALA A 352 -16.75 5.38 30.44
N GLN A 353 -15.46 5.32 30.75
CA GLN A 353 -14.46 6.25 30.24
C GLN A 353 -13.18 5.50 29.87
N ARG A 354 -12.52 5.96 28.81
CA ARG A 354 -11.21 5.48 28.35
C ARG A 354 -10.38 6.66 27.84
N PRO A 355 -9.05 6.64 28.01
CA PRO A 355 -8.14 7.63 27.41
C PRO A 355 -8.45 7.95 25.95
N VAL A 356 -8.30 9.22 25.57
CA VAL A 356 -8.48 9.68 24.18
C VAL A 356 -7.27 10.48 23.69
N ALA A 357 -6.99 10.33 22.40
CA ALA A 357 -6.06 11.16 21.64
C ALA A 357 -6.66 11.50 20.27
N TYR A 358 -6.04 12.45 19.58
CA TYR A 358 -6.20 12.60 18.14
C TYR A 358 -4.90 12.16 17.44
N THR A 359 -5.01 11.72 16.18
CA THR A 359 -3.84 11.36 15.37
C THR A 359 -2.99 12.59 15.09
N ASN A 360 -1.70 12.51 15.38
CA ASN A 360 -0.70 13.49 15.01
C ASN A 360 0.46 12.83 14.25
N TRP A 361 1.21 13.60 13.48
CA TRP A 361 2.38 13.15 12.73
C TRP A 361 3.32 14.34 12.45
N PRO A 362 4.62 14.10 12.20
CA PRO A 362 5.62 15.17 12.27
C PRO A 362 5.52 16.27 11.19
N THR A 363 4.62 16.18 10.20
CA THR A 363 4.35 17.33 9.31
C THR A 363 3.55 18.43 10.01
N LEU A 364 2.87 18.08 11.11
CA LEU A 364 2.11 18.94 12.01
C LEU A 364 2.74 18.98 13.41
N ASP A 365 4.05 18.81 13.48
CA ASP A 365 4.80 18.78 14.73
C ASP A 365 4.52 20.03 15.59
N PRO A 366 4.37 19.89 16.92
CA PRO A 366 4.32 21.06 17.81
C PRO A 366 5.69 21.76 17.96
N LEU A 367 6.79 21.10 17.60
CA LEU A 367 8.13 21.67 17.60
C LEU A 367 8.36 22.49 16.32
N SER A 368 9.35 23.40 16.35
CA SER A 368 9.73 24.20 15.18
C SER A 368 11.13 23.84 14.71
N HIS A 369 11.30 23.66 13.40
CA HIS A 369 12.52 23.11 12.81
C HIS A 369 13.16 24.10 11.84
N SER A 370 14.32 24.68 12.16
CA SER A 370 14.99 25.66 11.29
C SER A 370 15.38 25.11 9.91
N THR A 371 15.48 23.79 9.80
CA THR A 371 15.77 23.05 8.56
C THR A 371 14.55 22.90 7.65
N GLU A 372 13.35 23.20 8.13
CA GLU A 372 12.11 23.20 7.36
C GLU A 372 11.75 24.58 6.84
N THR A 373 11.51 24.73 5.54
CA THR A 373 10.96 25.95 4.93
C THR A 373 9.63 25.63 4.30
N THR A 374 8.69 26.57 4.37
CA THR A 374 7.51 26.53 3.51
C THR A 374 7.92 26.78 2.06
N LYS A 375 7.10 26.35 1.09
CA LYS A 375 7.31 26.56 -0.34
C LYS A 375 7.48 28.04 -0.69
N ALA A 376 6.74 28.92 -0.03
CA ALA A 376 6.87 30.36 -0.24
C ALA A 376 8.24 30.88 0.23
N GLN A 377 8.71 30.43 1.40
CA GLN A 377 10.03 30.78 1.95
C GLN A 377 11.15 30.23 1.06
N GLU A 378 11.08 28.95 0.68
CA GLU A 378 12.04 28.30 -0.20
C GLU A 378 12.17 29.03 -1.54
N LEU A 379 11.05 29.34 -2.21
CA LEU A 379 11.07 30.08 -3.48
C LEU A 379 11.63 31.50 -3.33
N ALA A 380 11.36 32.18 -2.22
CA ALA A 380 11.92 33.50 -1.96
C ALA A 380 13.45 33.45 -1.78
N LEU A 381 13.94 32.49 -0.98
CA LEU A 381 15.37 32.27 -0.74
C LEU A 381 16.10 31.89 -2.03
N LEU A 382 15.53 31.00 -2.86
CA LEU A 382 16.12 30.61 -4.13
C LEU A 382 16.15 31.76 -5.14
N ARG A 383 15.09 32.57 -5.23
CA ARG A 383 15.08 33.78 -6.07
C ARG A 383 16.14 34.78 -5.65
N ALA A 384 16.30 35.00 -4.34
CA ALA A 384 17.33 35.90 -3.81
C ALA A 384 18.76 35.44 -4.19
N ARG A 385 18.96 34.14 -4.42
CA ARG A 385 20.21 33.55 -4.89
C ARG A 385 20.36 33.54 -6.42
N GLY A 386 19.37 34.00 -7.17
CA GLY A 386 19.35 33.91 -8.63
C GLY A 386 19.05 32.51 -9.16
N GLU A 387 18.60 31.57 -8.32
CA GLU A 387 18.30 30.19 -8.71
C GLU A 387 16.86 30.05 -9.25
N ARG A 388 16.70 29.34 -10.36
CA ARG A 388 15.39 29.05 -10.96
C ARG A 388 15.08 27.56 -10.98
N ILE A 389 14.15 27.12 -10.13
CA ILE A 389 13.64 25.74 -10.16
C ILE A 389 12.84 25.51 -11.45
N VAL A 390 13.08 24.37 -12.12
CA VAL A 390 12.48 24.04 -13.42
C VAL A 390 11.07 23.49 -13.22
N GLU A 391 10.92 22.57 -12.27
CA GLU A 391 9.64 21.97 -11.90
C GLU A 391 9.47 22.05 -10.37
N ALA A 392 8.34 22.60 -9.90
CA ALA A 392 8.11 22.73 -8.47
C ALA A 392 7.85 21.35 -7.83
N PRO A 393 8.41 21.08 -6.64
CA PRO A 393 8.15 19.81 -5.95
C PRO A 393 6.67 19.67 -5.58
N LYS A 394 6.19 18.43 -5.65
CA LYS A 394 4.86 17.98 -5.20
C LYS A 394 4.94 17.51 -3.75
N GLU A 395 5.36 18.38 -2.84
CA GLU A 395 5.43 18.11 -1.39
C GLU A 395 4.57 19.13 -0.63
N TYR A 396 4.07 18.73 0.54
CA TYR A 396 3.37 19.63 1.46
C TYR A 396 4.33 20.54 2.23
N ASP A 397 3.82 21.65 2.75
CA ASP A 397 4.58 22.53 3.64
C ASP A 397 4.63 21.92 5.05
N ASN A 398 5.65 21.09 5.27
CA ASN A 398 5.98 20.54 6.58
C ASN A 398 6.44 21.69 7.50
N ASP A 399 5.98 21.73 8.76
CA ASP A 399 6.28 22.81 9.72
C ASP A 399 5.71 24.21 9.35
N ALA A 400 4.58 24.24 8.63
CA ALA A 400 3.79 25.47 8.42
C ALA A 400 2.83 25.77 9.58
N VAL A 401 2.40 24.73 10.29
CA VAL A 401 1.47 24.80 11.43
C VAL A 401 1.65 23.55 12.28
N GLY A 402 1.53 23.68 13.60
CA GLY A 402 1.61 22.56 14.53
C GLY A 402 0.26 22.21 15.18
N LEU A 403 0.11 20.94 15.57
CA LEU A 403 -0.92 20.46 16.50
C LEU A 403 -0.25 20.02 17.80
N ASP A 404 -0.55 20.71 18.89
CA ASP A 404 0.05 20.50 20.20
C ASP A 404 -0.94 19.83 21.16
N ALA A 405 -0.74 18.54 21.40
CA ALA A 405 -1.60 17.73 22.25
C ALA A 405 -1.60 18.23 23.71
N THR A 406 -0.52 18.88 24.17
CA THR A 406 -0.38 19.36 25.55
C THR A 406 -1.40 20.45 25.94
N LYS A 407 -2.00 21.10 24.93
CA LYS A 407 -3.05 22.11 25.11
C LYS A 407 -4.40 21.49 25.44
N MET A 408 -4.62 20.23 25.10
CA MET A 408 -5.83 19.48 25.45
C MET A 408 -5.67 18.88 26.85
N ARG A 409 -6.60 19.19 27.76
CA ARG A 409 -6.52 18.78 29.18
C ARG A 409 -7.82 18.14 29.67
N PRO A 410 -7.74 17.09 30.50
CA PRO A 410 -8.92 16.50 31.11
C PRO A 410 -9.46 17.40 32.23
N THR A 411 -10.77 17.37 32.45
CA THR A 411 -11.41 17.96 33.63
C THR A 411 -11.43 16.95 34.78
N PRO A 412 -11.77 17.37 36.02
CA PRO A 412 -11.99 16.42 37.12
C PRO A 412 -13.07 15.37 36.85
N ALA A 413 -13.99 15.61 35.90
CA ALA A 413 -15.01 14.64 35.51
C ALA A 413 -14.47 13.53 34.58
N TYR A 414 -13.20 13.62 34.17
CA TYR A 414 -12.58 12.73 33.19
C TYR A 414 -11.25 12.14 33.68
N PRO A 415 -11.26 11.31 34.73
CA PRO A 415 -10.06 10.68 35.29
C PRO A 415 -9.34 9.70 34.34
N ALA A 416 -9.98 9.27 33.24
CA ALA A 416 -9.31 8.45 32.23
C ALA A 416 -8.20 9.22 31.49
N GLY A 417 -8.42 10.52 31.26
CA GLY A 417 -7.44 11.47 30.75
C GLY A 417 -7.18 11.44 29.24
N VAL A 418 -6.14 12.15 28.83
CA VAL A 418 -5.75 12.33 27.42
C VAL A 418 -4.27 12.01 27.23
N PHE A 419 -3.91 11.52 26.05
CA PHE A 419 -2.54 11.18 25.69
C PHE A 419 -2.18 11.74 24.31
N ALA A 420 -0.89 11.74 24.00
CA ALA A 420 -0.35 12.12 22.70
C ALA A 420 -0.15 10.88 21.83
N SER A 421 -0.61 10.92 20.57
CA SER A 421 -0.48 9.83 19.61
C SER A 421 0.25 10.32 18.35
N TYR A 422 1.38 9.71 18.02
CA TYR A 422 2.20 10.10 16.87
C TYR A 422 2.45 8.95 15.90
N HIS A 423 2.27 9.21 14.61
CA HIS A 423 2.81 8.40 13.52
C HIS A 423 4.20 8.94 13.20
N ALA A 424 5.25 8.35 13.78
CA ALA A 424 6.61 8.86 13.67
C ALA A 424 7.52 7.81 13.02
N TYR A 425 7.95 8.09 11.80
CA TYR A 425 8.86 7.25 11.03
C TYR A 425 10.27 7.86 11.02
N PRO A 426 11.35 7.08 10.98
CA PRO A 426 12.70 7.59 11.22
C PRO A 426 13.27 8.43 10.07
N TYR A 427 12.56 8.53 8.95
CA TYR A 427 13.09 9.03 7.69
C TYR A 427 12.35 10.26 7.12
N TYR A 428 11.16 10.63 7.60
CA TYR A 428 10.38 11.74 7.04
C TYR A 428 9.57 12.44 8.14
N PRO A 429 9.47 13.78 8.17
CA PRO A 429 10.00 14.77 7.20
C PRO A 429 11.50 14.99 7.27
N GLU A 430 12.03 15.87 6.42
CA GLU A 430 13.48 16.02 6.27
C GLU A 430 14.18 16.59 7.50
N PHE A 431 13.50 17.33 8.38
CA PHE A 431 14.13 17.72 9.65
C PHE A 431 14.63 16.51 10.45
N LEU A 432 13.98 15.34 10.38
CA LEU A 432 14.48 14.12 11.02
C LEU A 432 15.82 13.67 10.44
N VAL A 433 16.06 13.97 9.16
CA VAL A 433 17.25 13.58 8.40
C VAL A 433 18.37 14.61 8.57
N VAL A 434 18.07 15.91 8.49
CA VAL A 434 19.10 16.94 8.33
C VAL A 434 19.29 17.86 9.54
N ASP A 435 18.49 17.74 10.60
CA ASP A 435 18.65 18.58 11.78
C ASP A 435 20.00 18.33 12.49
N PRO A 436 20.84 19.38 12.65
CA PRO A 436 22.14 19.25 13.32
C PRO A 436 22.04 18.81 14.79
N GLY A 437 20.94 19.09 15.48
CA GLY A 437 20.68 18.59 16.83
C GLY A 437 20.49 17.07 16.84
N TYR A 438 19.65 16.56 15.94
CA TYR A 438 19.39 15.12 15.84
C TYR A 438 20.60 14.32 15.37
N SER A 439 21.43 14.87 14.50
CA SER A 439 22.69 14.23 14.09
C SER A 439 23.70 14.00 15.21
N LYS A 440 23.61 14.76 16.30
CA LYS A 440 24.47 14.61 17.49
C LYS A 440 23.87 13.67 18.53
N ALA A 441 22.59 13.29 18.38
CA ALA A 441 21.90 12.47 19.34
C ALA A 441 22.41 11.02 19.33
N ARG A 442 22.49 10.45 20.54
CA ARG A 442 22.86 9.06 20.77
C ARG A 442 21.86 8.45 21.74
N SER A 443 21.38 7.27 21.37
CA SER A 443 20.63 6.41 22.27
C SER A 443 21.54 5.31 22.85
N PRO A 444 21.05 4.43 23.73
CA PRO A 444 21.88 3.42 24.38
C PRO A 444 22.67 2.49 23.43
N GLU A 445 22.20 2.22 22.20
CA GLU A 445 22.94 1.39 21.23
C GLU A 445 23.64 2.20 20.11
N GLY A 446 23.81 3.53 20.28
CA GLY A 446 24.61 4.36 19.36
C GLY A 446 23.89 5.56 18.73
N PRO A 447 24.44 6.14 17.65
CA PRO A 447 23.84 7.28 16.94
C PRO A 447 22.40 7.02 16.53
N SER A 448 21.52 7.99 16.75
CA SER A 448 20.12 7.88 16.35
C SER A 448 19.47 9.26 16.23
N HIS A 449 19.29 9.73 14.99
CA HIS A 449 18.52 10.94 14.70
C HIS A 449 17.09 10.82 15.23
N TYR A 450 16.46 9.67 14.96
CA TYR A 450 15.10 9.37 15.41
C TYR A 450 14.97 9.47 16.93
N PHE A 451 15.93 8.92 17.69
CA PHE A 451 15.94 9.08 19.14
C PHE A 451 16.11 10.52 19.61
N GLY A 452 16.93 11.32 18.89
CA GLY A 452 17.06 12.76 19.16
C GLY A 452 15.73 13.48 19.09
N TYR A 453 14.98 13.24 18.02
CA TYR A 453 13.62 13.74 17.84
C TYR A 453 12.67 13.24 18.93
N LEU A 454 12.63 11.93 19.17
CA LEU A 454 11.73 11.34 20.17
C LEU A 454 11.95 11.92 21.57
N ARG A 455 13.20 12.18 21.95
CA ARG A 455 13.51 12.80 23.24
C ARG A 455 12.97 14.21 23.35
N GLU A 456 13.16 15.03 22.33
CA GLU A 456 12.64 16.39 22.30
C GLU A 456 11.10 16.40 22.32
N LEU A 457 10.47 15.50 21.56
CA LEU A 457 9.03 15.31 21.53
C LEU A 457 8.49 14.90 22.91
N VAL A 458 9.09 13.89 23.56
CA VAL A 458 8.70 13.44 24.90
C VAL A 458 8.93 14.53 25.96
N GLU A 459 10.01 15.29 25.83
CA GLU A 459 10.30 16.42 26.72
C GLU A 459 9.26 17.53 26.61
N HIS A 460 8.87 17.91 25.38
CA HIS A 460 7.80 18.88 25.12
C HIS A 460 6.48 18.48 25.77
N HIS A 461 6.14 17.19 25.75
CA HIS A 461 4.89 16.68 26.33
C HIS A 461 4.86 16.59 27.86
N GLY A 462 6.02 16.77 28.53
CA GLY A 462 6.09 16.83 29.99
C GLY A 462 5.59 15.55 30.64
N ASP A 463 4.48 15.62 31.38
CA ASP A 463 3.89 14.48 32.09
C ASP A 463 2.83 13.71 31.26
N MET A 464 2.41 14.25 30.11
CA MET A 464 1.46 13.59 29.21
C MET A 464 2.12 12.36 28.57
N PRO A 465 1.49 11.17 28.61
CA PRO A 465 2.01 10.00 27.91
C PRO A 465 2.07 10.24 26.40
N VAL A 466 3.22 9.96 25.79
CA VAL A 466 3.42 9.97 24.33
C VAL A 466 3.46 8.53 23.84
N VAL A 467 2.53 8.15 22.98
CA VAL A 467 2.52 6.85 22.31
C VAL A 467 2.91 7.08 20.85
N ILE A 468 4.00 6.45 20.43
CA ILE A 468 4.31 6.37 18.99
C ILE A 468 3.42 5.28 18.42
N SER A 469 2.22 5.66 17.97
CA SER A 469 1.17 4.73 17.55
C SER A 469 1.47 4.05 16.21
N GLU A 470 2.34 4.64 15.39
CA GLU A 470 2.89 4.02 14.18
C GLU A 470 4.38 4.35 14.05
N TYR A 471 5.20 3.30 13.84
CA TYR A 471 6.60 3.40 13.43
C TYR A 471 7.00 2.16 12.62
N GLY A 472 8.08 2.25 11.86
CA GLY A 472 8.72 1.11 11.23
C GLY A 472 9.53 1.49 9.99
N VAL A 473 10.22 0.52 9.42
CA VAL A 473 10.80 0.59 8.08
C VAL A 473 10.33 -0.63 7.24
N PRO A 474 10.17 -0.49 5.91
CA PRO A 474 9.72 -1.59 5.05
C PRO A 474 10.87 -2.37 4.39
N SER A 475 10.63 -3.63 4.03
CA SER A 475 11.58 -4.53 3.36
C SER A 475 11.43 -4.55 1.83
N SER A 476 11.34 -3.39 1.20
CA SER A 476 11.16 -3.26 -0.25
C SER A 476 12.50 -3.10 -0.99
N ARG A 477 12.47 -3.32 -2.30
CA ARG A 477 13.60 -3.02 -3.19
C ARG A 477 13.72 -1.53 -3.51
N GLY A 478 12.60 -0.85 -3.68
CA GLY A 478 12.58 0.60 -3.93
C GLY A 478 12.90 1.40 -2.67
N ILE A 479 13.57 2.55 -2.82
CA ILE A 479 13.87 3.47 -1.73
C ILE A 479 13.03 4.73 -1.95
N ALA A 480 12.04 4.96 -1.09
CA ALA A 480 11.22 6.17 -1.10
C ALA A 480 11.94 7.36 -0.45
N HIS A 481 12.75 7.10 0.58
CA HIS A 481 13.44 8.16 1.33
C HIS A 481 14.71 7.61 1.98
N VAL A 482 15.81 8.34 1.91
CA VAL A 482 17.08 7.95 2.53
C VAL A 482 17.26 8.62 3.88
N GLN A 483 17.82 7.87 4.83
CA GLN A 483 18.05 8.25 6.22
C GLN A 483 19.54 8.01 6.57
N PRO A 484 20.21 8.87 7.38
CA PRO A 484 21.67 8.83 7.51
C PRO A 484 22.26 7.57 8.16
N GLN A 485 21.50 6.87 9.01
CA GLN A 485 21.88 5.60 9.63
C GLN A 485 21.45 4.38 8.78
N GLY A 486 20.92 4.62 7.58
CA GLY A 486 20.40 3.57 6.69
C GLY A 486 19.01 3.06 7.07
N TRP A 487 18.28 3.75 7.94
CA TRP A 487 16.89 3.41 8.31
C TRP A 487 15.91 3.99 7.29
N ASN A 488 16.16 3.62 6.03
CA ASN A 488 15.51 4.18 4.87
C ASN A 488 14.04 3.77 4.81
N HIS A 489 13.25 4.57 4.09
CA HIS A 489 11.92 4.18 3.65
C HIS A 489 12.05 3.19 2.47
N GLY A 490 12.44 1.95 2.76
CA GLY A 490 12.69 0.91 1.76
C GLY A 490 14.16 0.73 1.39
N GLY A 491 14.43 -0.15 0.42
CA GLY A 491 15.79 -0.60 0.07
C GLY A 491 16.45 -1.45 1.15
N LEU A 492 15.65 -2.19 1.91
CA LEU A 492 16.10 -3.02 3.02
C LEU A 492 15.72 -4.47 2.78
N SER A 493 16.64 -5.38 3.04
CA SER A 493 16.30 -6.80 3.17
C SER A 493 15.41 -7.02 4.40
N GLU A 494 14.67 -8.12 4.42
CA GLU A 494 13.82 -8.48 5.56
C GLU A 494 14.60 -8.64 6.87
N ARG A 495 15.89 -9.05 6.79
CA ARG A 495 16.78 -9.08 7.95
C ARG A 495 17.18 -7.68 8.43
N GLN A 496 17.43 -6.76 7.51
CA GLN A 496 17.71 -5.36 7.87
C GLN A 496 16.47 -4.69 8.47
N GLN A 497 15.29 -4.87 7.85
CA GLN A 497 14.01 -4.44 8.41
C GLN A 497 13.83 -4.96 9.85
N ALA A 498 14.04 -6.25 10.06
CA ALA A 498 13.90 -6.88 11.37
C ALA A 498 14.81 -6.23 12.43
N ALA A 499 16.09 -6.07 12.12
CA ALA A 499 17.07 -5.47 13.03
C ALA A 499 16.75 -4.00 13.33
N ILE A 500 16.35 -3.22 12.31
CA ILE A 500 16.02 -1.81 12.45
C ILE A 500 14.74 -1.63 13.27
N ASN A 501 13.66 -2.36 12.99
CA ASN A 501 12.41 -2.22 13.74
C ASN A 501 12.58 -2.60 15.21
N ALA A 502 13.35 -3.65 15.51
CA ALA A 502 13.71 -3.99 16.88
C ALA A 502 14.50 -2.85 17.57
N ARG A 503 15.43 -2.22 16.85
CA ARG A 503 16.19 -1.06 17.31
C ARG A 503 15.30 0.17 17.56
N LEU A 504 14.40 0.50 16.63
CA LEU A 504 13.45 1.61 16.77
C LEU A 504 12.56 1.43 18.01
N THR A 505 12.09 0.20 18.27
CA THR A 505 11.30 -0.13 19.47
C THR A 505 12.04 0.24 20.75
N ARG A 506 13.32 -0.13 20.84
CA ARG A 506 14.16 0.15 22.02
C ARG A 506 14.50 1.63 22.14
N ASP A 507 14.70 2.32 21.03
CA ASP A 507 14.86 3.78 21.01
C ASP A 507 13.59 4.50 21.50
N ILE A 508 12.39 4.04 21.09
CA ILE A 508 11.11 4.56 21.60
C ILE A 508 11.01 4.34 23.10
N TYR A 509 11.27 3.13 23.60
CA TYR A 509 11.29 2.84 25.03
C TYR A 509 12.28 3.73 25.79
N ALA A 510 13.53 3.82 25.30
CA ALA A 510 14.59 4.61 25.93
C ALA A 510 14.32 6.13 25.90
N SER A 511 13.48 6.62 24.98
CA SER A 511 13.13 8.04 24.90
C SER A 511 12.22 8.49 26.05
N GLY A 512 11.58 7.53 26.75
CA GLY A 512 10.57 7.79 27.78
C GLY A 512 9.14 7.85 27.24
N ALA A 513 8.91 7.46 25.99
CA ALA A 513 7.57 7.28 25.44
C ALA A 513 6.83 6.14 26.17
N ALA A 514 5.50 6.25 26.23
CA ALA A 514 4.61 5.32 26.93
C ALA A 514 4.27 4.06 26.11
N GLY A 515 4.68 4.01 24.84
CA GLY A 515 4.37 2.89 23.97
C GLY A 515 4.85 3.04 22.54
N ALA A 516 4.88 1.90 21.84
CA ALA A 516 5.28 1.79 20.44
C ALA A 516 4.30 0.89 19.68
N GLY A 517 3.78 1.38 18.55
CA GLY A 517 2.91 0.67 17.62
C GLY A 517 3.62 0.32 16.32
N LEU A 518 4.04 -0.94 16.19
CA LEU A 518 4.74 -1.41 15.00
C LEU A 518 3.78 -1.40 13.80
N PHE A 519 4.16 -0.74 12.72
CA PHE A 519 3.46 -0.80 11.44
C PHE A 519 4.19 -1.80 10.53
N ALA A 520 3.60 -2.94 10.16
CA ALA A 520 2.26 -3.46 10.51
C ALA A 520 2.27 -5.00 10.60
N LEU A 521 1.12 -5.65 10.90
CA LEU A 521 1.07 -7.11 10.97
C LEU A 521 1.30 -7.78 9.61
N ILE A 522 0.71 -7.26 8.54
CA ILE A 522 0.72 -7.86 7.21
C ILE A 522 1.22 -6.88 6.15
N ASP A 523 1.84 -7.40 5.09
CA ASP A 523 2.08 -6.67 3.85
C ASP A 523 0.74 -6.38 3.14
N GLU A 524 0.58 -5.18 2.56
CA GLU A 524 -0.70 -4.71 1.99
C GLU A 524 -0.50 -4.17 0.57
N TRP A 525 -0.86 -4.97 -0.45
CA TRP A 525 -0.54 -4.70 -1.87
C TRP A 525 -1.28 -3.52 -2.51
N PHE A 526 -2.33 -3.00 -1.85
CA PHE A 526 -3.08 -1.86 -2.38
C PHE A 526 -2.40 -0.51 -2.08
N LYS A 527 -1.45 -0.50 -1.14
CA LYS A 527 -0.77 0.73 -0.74
C LYS A 527 0.15 1.23 -1.85
N LYS A 528 0.48 2.52 -1.75
CA LYS A 528 1.28 3.20 -2.76
C LYS A 528 2.11 4.32 -2.16
N ASN A 529 3.32 4.51 -2.69
CA ASN A 529 4.15 5.67 -2.41
C ASN A 529 4.36 6.56 -3.64
N TRP A 530 4.84 7.78 -3.39
CA TRP A 530 4.98 8.84 -4.39
C TRP A 530 5.99 8.57 -5.52
N ILE A 531 6.93 7.63 -5.35
CA ILE A 531 7.96 7.30 -6.34
C ILE A 531 7.42 6.44 -7.49
N VAL A 532 6.36 5.67 -7.24
CA VAL A 532 5.79 4.72 -8.21
C VAL A 532 4.32 4.98 -8.53
N ALA A 533 3.56 5.63 -7.64
CA ALA A 533 2.12 5.81 -7.78
C ALA A 533 1.66 6.43 -9.11
N GLU A 534 2.44 7.34 -9.71
CA GLU A 534 2.07 7.96 -11.01
C GLU A 534 2.23 7.00 -12.20
N PHE A 535 3.01 5.93 -12.05
CA PHE A 535 3.27 4.93 -13.09
C PHE A 535 2.40 3.68 -12.95
N GLU A 536 1.63 3.54 -11.87
CA GLU A 536 0.74 2.41 -11.62
C GLU A 536 -0.60 2.65 -12.32
N HIS A 537 -0.68 2.22 -13.58
CA HIS A 537 -1.80 2.52 -14.46
C HIS A 537 -2.33 1.23 -15.13
N PRO A 538 -3.65 0.98 -15.06
CA PRO A 538 -4.68 1.84 -14.47
C PRO A 538 -4.80 1.68 -12.94
N ALA A 539 -5.06 2.77 -12.23
CA ALA A 539 -4.89 2.85 -10.78
C ALA A 539 -5.79 1.88 -9.98
N GLU A 540 -6.98 1.55 -10.50
CA GLU A 540 -7.93 0.65 -9.86
C GLU A 540 -7.45 -0.81 -9.80
N ARG A 541 -6.45 -1.17 -10.61
CA ARG A 541 -5.88 -2.52 -10.68
C ARG A 541 -4.67 -2.72 -9.76
N LYS A 542 -4.21 -1.68 -9.06
CA LYS A 542 -2.98 -1.74 -8.25
C LYS A 542 -2.96 -2.90 -7.24
N ARG A 543 -4.08 -3.17 -6.59
CA ARG A 543 -4.24 -4.25 -5.60
C ARG A 543 -3.97 -5.67 -6.15
N LEU A 544 -3.92 -5.84 -7.47
CA LEU A 544 -3.81 -7.14 -8.13
C LEU A 544 -2.38 -7.65 -8.23
N TRP A 545 -1.37 -6.88 -7.87
CA TRP A 545 0.02 -7.29 -8.03
C TRP A 545 0.90 -6.58 -7.01
N LEU A 546 1.99 -7.24 -6.63
CA LEU A 546 2.93 -6.73 -5.63
C LEU A 546 3.99 -5.90 -6.33
N ASN A 547 4.02 -4.59 -6.08
CA ASN A 547 5.07 -3.74 -6.60
C ASN A 547 6.21 -3.65 -5.60
N VAL A 548 7.26 -4.46 -5.78
CA VAL A 548 8.38 -4.48 -4.82
C VAL A 548 9.25 -3.21 -4.85
N LEU A 549 9.01 -2.32 -5.81
CA LEU A 549 9.57 -0.97 -5.81
C LEU A 549 8.77 -0.03 -4.91
N ASP A 550 7.58 -0.43 -4.47
CA ASP A 550 6.78 0.31 -3.53
C ASP A 550 7.17 -0.02 -2.08
N ALA A 551 7.65 0.96 -1.32
CA ALA A 551 7.98 0.75 0.08
C ALA A 551 6.74 0.49 0.97
N GLU A 552 5.57 1.02 0.61
CA GLU A 552 4.36 0.97 1.44
C GLU A 552 3.72 -0.42 1.49
N GLU A 553 4.05 -1.30 0.55
CA GLU A 553 3.51 -2.65 0.50
C GLU A 553 4.24 -3.64 1.43
N HIS A 554 5.39 -3.25 2.01
CA HIS A 554 6.36 -4.18 2.62
C HIS A 554 6.61 -3.98 4.13
N TYR A 555 5.66 -3.40 4.87
CA TYR A 555 5.78 -3.17 6.33
C TYR A 555 5.47 -4.38 7.22
N GLY A 556 4.82 -5.41 6.68
CA GLY A 556 4.26 -6.52 7.43
C GLY A 556 5.30 -7.36 8.14
N VAL A 557 4.98 -7.78 9.37
CA VAL A 557 5.63 -8.92 10.04
C VAL A 557 5.37 -10.23 9.27
N VAL A 558 4.21 -10.33 8.63
CA VAL A 558 3.81 -11.41 7.72
C VAL A 558 3.91 -10.91 6.29
N ALA A 559 4.78 -11.56 5.51
CA ALA A 559 4.87 -11.37 4.08
C ALA A 559 3.64 -11.95 3.38
N MET A 560 3.09 -11.17 2.44
CA MET A 560 2.09 -11.62 1.49
C MET A 560 2.80 -11.86 0.16
N ARG A 561 3.35 -13.07 0.00
CA ARG A 561 4.21 -13.45 -1.13
C ARG A 561 3.38 -13.66 -2.41
N PRO A 562 3.91 -13.30 -3.60
CA PRO A 562 3.24 -13.60 -4.87
C PRO A 562 3.27 -15.10 -5.18
N GLY A 563 2.39 -15.56 -6.08
CA GLY A 563 2.35 -16.92 -6.57
C GLY A 563 1.81 -17.94 -5.56
N THR A 564 2.21 -19.21 -5.73
CA THR A 564 1.94 -20.29 -4.77
C THR A 564 3.27 -20.84 -4.25
N ARG A 565 3.27 -21.35 -3.01
CA ARG A 565 4.49 -21.84 -2.37
C ARG A 565 5.14 -22.99 -3.14
N GLU A 566 4.34 -23.82 -3.80
CA GLU A 566 4.79 -24.98 -4.57
C GLU A 566 5.44 -24.61 -5.89
N THR A 567 5.12 -23.42 -6.42
CA THR A 567 5.59 -22.95 -7.73
C THR A 567 6.45 -21.69 -7.64
N ALA A 568 6.90 -21.32 -6.44
CA ALA A 568 7.81 -20.20 -6.24
C ALA A 568 9.16 -20.50 -6.90
N ILE A 569 9.76 -19.48 -7.53
CA ILE A 569 11.16 -19.53 -7.99
C ILE A 569 12.01 -18.87 -6.92
N ASP A 570 13.07 -19.57 -6.51
CA ASP A 570 14.08 -19.04 -5.60
C ASP A 570 15.36 -18.76 -6.37
N ILE A 571 15.93 -17.55 -6.19
CA ILE A 571 17.20 -17.19 -6.82
C ILE A 571 18.35 -17.81 -6.01
N ASP A 572 18.77 -19.02 -6.40
CA ASP A 572 19.75 -19.83 -5.65
C ASP A 572 20.71 -20.67 -6.54
N GLY A 573 20.54 -20.63 -7.86
CA GLY A 573 21.34 -21.35 -8.85
C GLY A 573 20.92 -22.81 -9.06
N VAL A 574 19.82 -23.26 -8.47
CA VAL A 574 19.32 -24.63 -8.55
C VAL A 574 18.19 -24.74 -9.57
N ALA A 575 18.45 -25.44 -10.66
CA ALA A 575 17.53 -25.60 -11.80
C ALA A 575 16.19 -26.35 -11.54
N THR A 576 15.89 -26.78 -10.32
CA THR A 576 14.80 -27.75 -10.06
C THR A 576 13.40 -27.15 -10.12
N ASP A 577 13.23 -25.91 -9.67
CA ASP A 577 12.01 -25.11 -9.73
C ASP A 577 11.67 -24.62 -11.17
N TRP A 578 12.60 -24.81 -12.11
CA TRP A 578 12.42 -24.59 -13.56
C TRP A 578 11.96 -25.82 -14.35
N LYS A 579 11.81 -27.01 -13.73
CA LYS A 579 11.54 -28.27 -14.46
C LYS A 579 10.28 -28.22 -15.32
N GLU A 580 9.23 -27.54 -14.87
CA GLU A 580 7.96 -27.40 -15.60
C GLU A 580 7.91 -26.16 -16.51
N ARG A 581 9.05 -25.46 -16.66
CA ARG A 581 9.16 -24.19 -17.39
C ARG A 581 10.02 -24.39 -18.63
N PRO A 582 9.43 -24.59 -19.82
CA PRO A 582 10.19 -24.91 -21.03
C PRO A 582 11.18 -23.79 -21.39
N ALA A 583 12.28 -24.17 -22.01
CA ALA A 583 13.25 -23.21 -22.52
C ALA A 583 12.61 -22.40 -23.65
N LEU A 584 12.74 -21.07 -23.60
CA LEU A 584 12.39 -20.19 -24.70
C LEU A 584 13.36 -20.43 -25.87
N TYR A 585 14.64 -20.57 -25.56
CA TYR A 585 15.69 -20.95 -26.51
C TYR A 585 16.47 -22.14 -25.99
N ARG A 586 16.76 -23.10 -26.87
CA ARG A 586 17.69 -24.19 -26.57
C ARG A 586 18.60 -24.42 -27.77
N THR A 587 19.88 -24.54 -27.49
CA THR A 587 20.87 -24.85 -28.52
C THR A 587 20.88 -26.36 -28.80
N THR A 588 20.84 -26.71 -30.08
CA THR A 588 20.96 -28.08 -30.57
C THR A 588 22.32 -28.22 -31.29
N GLY A 589 23.15 -29.20 -30.88
CA GLY A 589 24.47 -29.47 -31.47
C GLY A 589 25.67 -29.22 -30.53
N SER A 590 26.75 -29.98 -30.69
CA SER A 590 27.86 -30.11 -29.72
C SER A 590 29.16 -29.37 -30.07
N GLY A 591 29.21 -28.52 -31.09
CA GLY A 591 30.48 -28.02 -31.66
C GLY A 591 30.60 -26.50 -31.84
N SER A 592 30.45 -25.69 -30.79
CA SER A 592 30.86 -24.27 -30.87
C SER A 592 32.37 -24.12 -30.71
N SER A 593 33.03 -23.42 -31.63
CA SER A 593 34.47 -23.08 -31.55
C SER A 593 34.76 -21.98 -30.52
N LEU A 594 33.74 -21.31 -29.99
CA LEU A 594 33.89 -20.25 -29.00
C LEU A 594 34.45 -20.80 -27.68
N ALA A 595 35.13 -19.94 -26.91
CA ALA A 595 35.57 -20.28 -25.55
C ALA A 595 34.37 -20.65 -24.66
N LYS A 596 34.54 -21.59 -23.72
CA LYS A 596 33.44 -22.09 -22.86
C LYS A 596 32.63 -20.96 -22.19
N PRO A 597 33.23 -19.89 -21.65
CA PRO A 597 32.47 -18.78 -21.05
C PRO A 597 31.57 -18.02 -22.03
N LEU A 598 31.92 -17.98 -23.31
CA LEU A 598 31.11 -17.31 -24.32
C LEU A 598 29.95 -18.17 -24.84
N ARG A 599 29.90 -19.47 -24.53
CA ARG A 599 28.87 -20.35 -25.10
C ARG A 599 27.54 -20.17 -24.37
N LEU A 600 26.50 -19.80 -25.09
CA LEU A 600 25.12 -19.76 -24.61
C LEU A 600 24.46 -21.13 -24.89
N ARG A 601 23.69 -21.65 -23.93
CA ARG A 601 23.04 -22.97 -24.04
C ARG A 601 21.52 -22.89 -24.11
N ALA A 602 20.91 -22.14 -23.20
CA ALA A 602 19.46 -21.98 -23.13
C ALA A 602 19.07 -20.69 -22.42
N LEU A 603 17.90 -20.16 -22.78
CA LEU A 603 17.21 -19.10 -22.03
C LEU A 603 15.83 -19.62 -21.65
N HIS A 604 15.44 -19.43 -20.40
CA HIS A 604 14.10 -19.68 -19.87
C HIS A 604 13.51 -18.37 -19.35
N ALA A 605 12.18 -18.24 -19.41
CA ALA A 605 11.46 -17.09 -18.91
C ALA A 605 10.18 -17.54 -18.17
N ALA A 606 9.88 -16.88 -17.05
CA ALA A 606 8.69 -17.14 -16.26
C ALA A 606 8.25 -15.90 -15.47
N GLN A 607 7.13 -15.98 -14.76
CA GLN A 607 6.62 -14.85 -13.97
C GLN A 607 5.77 -15.27 -12.78
N ASP A 608 5.58 -14.31 -11.88
CA ASP A 608 4.54 -14.28 -10.87
C ASP A 608 3.94 -12.85 -10.74
N GLU A 609 3.08 -12.67 -9.75
CA GLU A 609 2.39 -11.42 -9.47
C GLU A 609 3.32 -10.24 -9.05
N ALA A 610 4.64 -10.43 -9.00
CA ALA A 610 5.63 -9.38 -8.65
C ALA A 610 6.82 -9.27 -9.63
N TYR A 611 7.21 -10.37 -10.28
CA TYR A 611 8.47 -10.46 -11.02
C TYR A 611 8.36 -11.16 -12.38
N VAL A 612 9.27 -10.78 -13.27
CA VAL A 612 9.73 -11.61 -14.39
C VAL A 612 11.00 -12.34 -13.95
N TYR A 613 11.04 -13.65 -14.17
CA TYR A 613 12.20 -14.49 -13.92
C TYR A 613 12.83 -14.91 -15.25
N LEU A 614 14.16 -14.86 -15.31
CA LEU A 614 14.94 -15.40 -16.41
C LEU A 614 15.98 -16.37 -15.88
N ARG A 615 16.22 -17.44 -16.61
CA ARG A 615 17.37 -18.31 -16.38
C ARG A 615 18.18 -18.47 -17.65
N LEU A 616 19.47 -18.18 -17.55
CA LEU A 616 20.44 -18.31 -18.62
C LEU A 616 21.41 -19.45 -18.29
N ASP A 617 21.42 -20.48 -19.14
CA ASP A 617 22.39 -21.56 -19.06
C ASP A 617 23.56 -21.25 -19.99
N VAL A 618 24.78 -21.26 -19.45
CA VAL A 618 26.03 -20.96 -20.17
C VAL A 618 27.04 -22.11 -20.08
N GLY A 619 28.08 -22.05 -20.91
CA GLY A 619 29.11 -23.09 -20.96
C GLY A 619 30.00 -23.13 -19.72
N ALA A 620 30.35 -21.97 -19.18
CA ALA A 620 31.05 -21.74 -17.93
C ALA A 620 30.85 -20.27 -17.53
N ILE A 621 31.07 -19.91 -16.26
CA ILE A 621 31.02 -18.50 -15.83
C ILE A 621 32.43 -18.03 -15.49
N ASP A 622 32.90 -17.03 -16.21
CA ASP A 622 34.16 -16.32 -15.97
C ASP A 622 33.97 -14.85 -16.41
N TRP A 623 33.73 -13.97 -15.43
CA TRP A 623 33.42 -12.56 -15.67
C TRP A 623 34.57 -11.78 -16.31
N THR A 624 35.79 -12.30 -16.27
CA THR A 624 36.94 -11.67 -16.96
C THR A 624 36.96 -11.98 -18.45
N ARG A 625 36.24 -13.01 -18.89
CA ARG A 625 36.24 -13.53 -20.25
C ARG A 625 34.89 -13.49 -20.95
N ALA A 626 33.80 -13.34 -20.19
CA ALA A 626 32.45 -13.26 -20.73
C ALA A 626 31.55 -12.37 -19.86
N HIS A 627 30.93 -11.40 -20.52
CA HIS A 627 29.73 -10.72 -20.05
C HIS A 627 28.53 -11.18 -20.89
N TYR A 628 27.33 -10.99 -20.36
CA TYR A 628 26.08 -11.33 -21.05
C TYR A 628 25.15 -10.12 -21.12
N GLN A 629 24.52 -9.91 -22.25
CA GLN A 629 23.47 -8.89 -22.43
C GLN A 629 22.18 -9.58 -22.86
N ILE A 630 21.09 -9.33 -22.14
CA ILE A 630 19.74 -9.78 -22.48
C ILE A 630 18.94 -8.54 -22.90
N GLY A 631 18.74 -8.36 -24.20
CA GLY A 631 17.86 -7.35 -24.77
C GLY A 631 16.39 -7.77 -24.62
N ILE A 632 15.53 -6.81 -24.27
CA ILE A 632 14.11 -7.02 -24.04
C ILE A 632 13.30 -6.01 -24.88
N ASP A 633 12.48 -6.55 -25.78
CA ASP A 633 11.34 -5.86 -26.40
C ASP A 633 10.13 -6.10 -25.49
N THR A 634 9.53 -5.02 -25.01
CA THR A 634 8.43 -5.02 -24.05
C THR A 634 7.08 -4.69 -24.67
N TYR A 635 7.04 -4.23 -25.93
CA TYR A 635 5.81 -3.70 -26.54
C TYR A 635 5.65 -4.06 -28.02
N ASP A 636 6.30 -3.35 -28.92
CA ASP A 636 6.17 -3.51 -30.36
C ASP A 636 7.56 -3.72 -30.95
N ARG A 637 7.76 -4.86 -31.61
CA ARG A 637 9.04 -5.27 -32.20
C ARG A 637 9.71 -4.24 -33.12
N ARG A 638 8.96 -3.25 -33.62
CA ARG A 638 9.42 -2.18 -34.51
C ARG A 638 9.88 -0.92 -33.77
N LEU A 639 9.56 -0.79 -32.49
CA LEU A 639 9.92 0.34 -31.63
C LEU A 639 11.08 -0.04 -30.70
N GLY A 640 11.74 0.96 -30.12
CA GLY A 640 12.94 0.78 -29.29
C GLY A 640 14.23 0.84 -30.10
N ASP A 641 15.36 0.66 -29.42
CA ASP A 641 16.69 0.71 -30.03
C ASP A 641 17.08 -0.67 -30.57
N THR A 642 17.47 -0.75 -31.84
CA THR A 642 17.93 -1.99 -32.46
C THR A 642 19.42 -2.25 -32.23
N ARG A 643 20.17 -1.37 -31.57
CA ARG A 643 21.61 -1.49 -31.36
C ARG A 643 21.97 -1.73 -29.89
N LEU A 644 22.67 -2.83 -29.61
CA LEU A 644 23.11 -3.18 -28.25
C LEU A 644 24.28 -2.29 -27.76
N PRO A 645 24.33 -1.94 -26.45
CA PRO A 645 25.21 -0.89 -25.91
C PRO A 645 26.70 -1.19 -26.01
N HIS A 646 27.12 -2.44 -25.84
CA HIS A 646 28.55 -2.77 -25.70
C HIS A 646 29.19 -3.30 -26.98
N THR A 647 28.46 -4.09 -27.75
CA THR A 647 28.97 -4.76 -28.97
C THR A 647 28.62 -4.00 -30.24
N GLY A 648 27.59 -3.15 -30.20
CA GLY A 648 26.99 -2.54 -31.39
C GLY A 648 26.23 -3.54 -32.27
N SER A 649 26.01 -4.77 -31.81
CA SER A 649 25.21 -5.78 -32.51
C SER A 649 23.80 -5.26 -32.82
N VAL A 650 23.27 -5.65 -33.99
CA VAL A 650 21.93 -5.26 -34.44
C VAL A 650 20.94 -6.34 -34.06
N SER A 651 19.99 -6.00 -33.20
CA SER A 651 18.84 -6.81 -32.79
C SER A 651 17.78 -6.87 -33.91
N PRO A 652 17.11 -8.02 -34.10
CA PRO A 652 16.04 -8.20 -35.09
C PRO A 652 14.71 -7.57 -34.65
N VAL A 653 14.65 -7.07 -33.42
CA VAL A 653 13.54 -6.34 -32.81
C VAL A 653 14.12 -5.11 -32.11
N GLY A 654 13.38 -4.01 -32.03
CA GLY A 654 13.80 -2.89 -31.20
C GLY A 654 13.60 -3.21 -29.72
N LEU A 655 14.50 -2.68 -28.89
CA LEU A 655 14.63 -3.05 -27.49
C LEU A 655 14.42 -1.82 -26.60
N GLU A 656 13.61 -1.94 -25.56
CA GLU A 656 13.47 -0.90 -24.54
C GLU A 656 14.46 -1.08 -23.39
N PHE A 657 14.88 -2.32 -23.12
CA PHE A 657 15.77 -2.63 -22.00
C PHE A 657 16.89 -3.60 -22.38
N VAL A 658 18.02 -3.49 -21.69
CA VAL A 658 19.11 -4.47 -21.72
C VAL A 658 19.51 -4.82 -20.30
N ILE A 659 19.39 -6.09 -19.92
CA ILE A 659 20.02 -6.61 -18.70
C ILE A 659 21.49 -6.90 -19.03
N HIS A 660 22.41 -6.16 -18.42
CA HIS A 660 23.84 -6.38 -18.55
C HIS A 660 24.37 -7.12 -17.32
N LEU A 661 24.77 -8.39 -17.52
CA LEU A 661 25.40 -9.23 -16.52
C LEU A 661 26.92 -9.15 -16.68
N ALA A 662 27.55 -8.38 -15.79
CA ALA A 662 28.97 -8.00 -15.80
C ALA A 662 29.69 -8.41 -14.50
N GLY A 663 29.18 -9.45 -13.84
CA GLY A 663 29.64 -9.90 -12.54
C GLY A 663 28.98 -9.19 -11.34
N PRO A 664 29.27 -9.66 -10.12
CA PRO A 664 28.52 -9.29 -8.90
C PRO A 664 28.45 -7.79 -8.58
N ALA A 665 29.46 -7.01 -8.98
CA ALA A 665 29.56 -5.58 -8.63
C ALA A 665 28.99 -4.62 -9.69
N SER A 666 28.83 -5.09 -10.94
CA SER A 666 28.63 -4.21 -12.10
C SER A 666 27.36 -4.50 -12.90
N SER A 667 26.59 -5.52 -12.52
CA SER A 667 25.40 -5.93 -13.26
C SER A 667 24.24 -4.94 -13.06
N GLN A 668 23.51 -4.64 -14.14
CA GLN A 668 22.45 -3.63 -14.13
C GLN A 668 21.43 -3.82 -15.26
N VAL A 669 20.28 -3.17 -15.14
CA VAL A 669 19.32 -2.97 -16.24
C VAL A 669 19.58 -1.61 -16.89
N LEU A 670 19.66 -1.58 -18.21
CA LEU A 670 19.76 -0.36 -18.99
C LEU A 670 18.41 -0.09 -19.67
N VAL A 671 18.06 1.18 -19.81
CA VAL A 671 16.86 1.62 -20.52
C VAL A 671 17.27 2.42 -21.76
N ASP A 672 16.54 2.21 -22.87
CA ASP A 672 16.72 3.02 -24.08
C ASP A 672 16.48 4.51 -23.73
N ARG A 673 17.40 5.40 -24.11
CA ARG A 673 17.41 6.80 -23.67
C ARG A 673 16.08 7.54 -23.91
N PRO A 674 15.41 7.43 -25.08
CA PRO A 674 14.11 8.05 -25.30
C PRO A 674 13.00 7.50 -24.39
N TYR A 675 13.15 6.29 -23.86
CA TYR A 675 12.19 5.64 -22.97
C TYR A 675 12.50 5.81 -21.48
N ASN A 676 13.62 6.45 -21.13
CA ASN A 676 13.91 6.82 -19.75
C ASN A 676 12.88 7.86 -19.25
N PRO A 677 12.12 7.60 -18.17
CA PRO A 677 11.05 8.48 -17.69
C PRO A 677 11.58 9.74 -17.01
N TYR A 678 12.88 9.81 -16.72
CA TYR A 678 13.51 10.98 -16.10
C TYR A 678 14.62 11.53 -16.99
N ARG A 679 14.78 12.85 -16.97
CA ARG A 679 15.94 13.52 -17.59
C ARG A 679 16.57 14.54 -16.63
N PRO A 680 17.91 14.67 -16.63
CA PRO A 680 18.59 15.70 -15.88
C PRO A 680 18.44 17.07 -16.56
N VAL A 681 18.18 18.11 -15.78
CA VAL A 681 18.13 19.51 -16.23
C VAL A 681 18.95 20.37 -15.27
N PRO A 682 19.94 21.15 -15.75
CA PRO A 682 20.68 22.09 -14.90
C PRO A 682 19.73 23.10 -14.25
N ILE A 683 19.97 23.45 -12.98
CA ILE A 683 19.25 24.52 -12.29
C ILE A 683 19.91 25.86 -12.66
N PRO A 684 19.28 26.73 -13.45
CA PRO A 684 19.90 27.99 -13.86
C PRO A 684 20.20 28.87 -12.64
N GLY A 685 21.40 29.44 -12.60
CA GLY A 685 21.86 30.32 -11.52
C GLY A 685 22.32 29.61 -10.24
N SER A 686 22.25 28.28 -10.15
CA SER A 686 22.72 27.55 -8.97
C SER A 686 24.23 27.69 -8.78
N ASN A 687 24.64 28.06 -7.56
CA ASN A 687 26.03 28.04 -7.11
C ASN A 687 26.13 27.34 -5.74
N PRO A 688 26.80 26.17 -5.63
CA PRO A 688 27.45 25.43 -6.73
C PRO A 688 26.46 24.93 -7.79
N PRO A 689 26.92 24.61 -9.02
CA PRO A 689 26.08 24.03 -10.06
C PRO A 689 25.31 22.81 -9.57
N ALA A 690 24.00 22.79 -9.80
CA ALA A 690 23.10 21.73 -9.39
C ALA A 690 22.19 21.29 -10.54
N THR A 691 21.72 20.05 -10.47
CA THR A 691 20.85 19.43 -11.47
C THR A 691 19.56 18.98 -10.81
N GLN A 692 18.43 19.22 -11.49
CA GLN A 692 17.13 18.67 -11.16
C GLN A 692 16.81 17.51 -12.11
N TYR A 693 16.25 16.42 -11.59
CA TYR A 693 15.65 15.37 -12.42
C TYR A 693 14.17 15.68 -12.60
N VAL A 694 13.71 15.74 -13.85
CA VAL A 694 12.31 16.03 -14.20
C VAL A 694 11.76 14.93 -15.10
N LEU A 695 10.44 14.85 -15.19
CA LEU A 695 9.76 13.88 -16.03
C LEU A 695 10.05 14.09 -17.53
N ASN A 696 10.30 12.99 -18.24
CA ASN A 696 10.67 12.95 -19.66
C ASN A 696 9.48 12.53 -20.56
N ALA A 697 8.42 13.33 -20.58
CA ALA A 697 7.28 13.11 -21.47
C ALA A 697 7.69 13.18 -22.96
N PRO A 698 7.12 12.34 -23.85
CA PRO A 698 5.85 11.62 -23.67
C PRO A 698 5.92 10.16 -23.16
N PHE A 699 7.01 9.70 -22.53
CA PHE A 699 7.08 8.37 -21.88
C PHE A 699 6.68 7.18 -22.78
N ARG A 700 7.33 7.00 -23.93
CA ARG A 700 6.99 5.94 -24.88
C ARG A 700 8.22 5.41 -25.60
N SER A 701 8.14 4.16 -26.03
CA SER A 701 9.13 3.57 -26.92
C SER A 701 9.12 4.27 -28.29
N ILE A 702 10.31 4.46 -28.86
CA ILE A 702 10.53 5.13 -30.14
C ILE A 702 11.55 4.32 -30.94
N ALA A 703 11.20 3.97 -32.18
CA ALA A 703 12.11 3.28 -33.09
C ALA A 703 13.40 4.06 -33.31
N ASN A 704 14.54 3.46 -33.01
CA ASN A 704 15.85 4.04 -33.25
C ASN A 704 16.95 2.96 -33.36
N ASN A 705 18.19 3.38 -33.62
CA ASN A 705 19.36 2.51 -33.74
C ASN A 705 20.62 3.15 -33.14
N ALA A 706 20.42 4.03 -32.14
CA ALA A 706 21.45 4.94 -31.67
C ALA A 706 22.49 4.24 -30.78
N GLY A 707 22.16 3.08 -30.21
CA GLY A 707 22.96 2.40 -29.19
C GLY A 707 23.14 3.23 -27.93
N ARG A 708 22.16 4.06 -27.55
CA ARG A 708 22.28 4.99 -26.42
C ARG A 708 21.39 4.59 -25.26
N TRP A 709 22.05 4.08 -24.24
CA TRP A 709 21.42 3.44 -23.10
C TRP A 709 21.74 4.19 -21.81
N ASP A 710 20.73 4.36 -20.96
CA ASP A 710 20.84 5.07 -19.69
C ASP A 710 20.58 4.13 -18.50
N SER A 711 21.12 4.50 -17.34
CA SER A 711 20.65 4.00 -16.06
C SER A 711 19.45 4.83 -15.58
N LEU A 712 18.52 4.20 -14.85
CA LEU A 712 17.42 4.89 -14.22
C LEU A 712 17.83 5.46 -12.86
N VAL A 713 17.94 6.79 -12.77
CA VAL A 713 18.22 7.50 -11.52
C VAL A 713 16.91 8.02 -10.93
N VAL A 714 16.73 7.78 -9.63
CA VAL A 714 15.55 8.18 -8.87
C VAL A 714 16.00 9.12 -7.75
N VAL A 715 15.38 10.29 -7.66
CA VAL A 715 15.58 11.23 -6.56
C VAL A 715 14.64 10.84 -5.43
N THR A 716 15.18 10.58 -4.25
CA THR A 716 14.42 10.12 -3.06
C THR A 716 14.29 11.22 -2.02
N ASN A 717 15.35 12.01 -1.84
CA ASN A 717 15.31 13.22 -1.03
C ASN A 717 15.55 14.37 -1.99
N ARG A 718 14.61 15.30 -2.09
CA ARG A 718 14.78 16.44 -2.98
C ARG A 718 15.82 17.42 -2.43
N ARG A 719 16.36 18.26 -3.30
CA ARG A 719 17.15 19.42 -2.86
C ARG A 719 16.26 20.39 -2.09
N ARG A 720 16.77 20.94 -0.99
CA ARG A 720 16.08 21.91 -0.13
C ARG A 720 16.98 23.03 0.34
N ILE A 721 16.38 24.11 0.84
CA ILE A 721 17.08 25.19 1.54
C ILE A 721 16.41 25.41 2.90
N GLY A 722 17.19 25.48 3.98
CA GLY A 722 16.70 25.77 5.33
C GLY A 722 16.36 27.25 5.53
N ARG A 723 15.68 27.59 6.63
CA ARG A 723 15.36 28.99 6.99
C ARG A 723 16.63 29.82 7.24
N ASP A 724 17.72 29.15 7.60
CA ASP A 724 19.06 29.72 7.76
C ASP A 724 19.81 29.94 6.42
N GLY A 725 19.20 29.59 5.28
CA GLY A 725 19.79 29.69 3.95
C GLY A 725 20.73 28.53 3.58
N ARG A 726 20.89 27.52 4.44
CA ARG A 726 21.71 26.33 4.15
C ARG A 726 21.06 25.46 3.08
N ILE A 727 21.84 25.05 2.08
CA ILE A 727 21.37 24.11 1.05
C ILE A 727 21.61 22.67 1.50
N TYR A 728 20.55 21.86 1.41
CA TYR A 728 20.58 20.41 1.55
C TYR A 728 20.50 19.80 0.15
N PRO A 729 21.53 19.08 -0.31
CA PRO A 729 21.55 18.52 -1.66
C PRO A 729 20.51 17.41 -1.83
N ALA A 730 20.08 17.19 -3.07
CA ALA A 730 19.24 16.04 -3.38
C ALA A 730 20.02 14.73 -3.16
N ILE A 731 19.32 13.70 -2.70
CA ILE A 731 19.82 12.32 -2.64
C ILE A 731 19.09 11.52 -3.71
N SER A 732 19.86 10.76 -4.47
CA SER A 732 19.36 9.91 -5.55
C SER A 732 20.11 8.59 -5.60
N TYR A 733 19.47 7.55 -6.14
CA TYR A 733 20.12 6.26 -6.38
C TYR A 733 19.83 5.74 -7.79
N ASN A 734 20.73 4.88 -8.27
CA ASN A 734 20.50 4.13 -9.52
C ASN A 734 19.61 2.93 -9.20
N ARG A 735 18.34 2.99 -9.62
CA ARG A 735 17.35 1.93 -9.39
C ARG A 735 17.69 0.63 -10.13
N ASN A 736 18.47 0.72 -11.20
CA ASN A 736 18.69 -0.40 -12.08
C ASN A 736 19.89 -1.28 -11.73
N ARG A 737 20.67 -0.95 -10.70
CA ARG A 737 21.76 -1.84 -10.24
C ARG A 737 21.19 -3.15 -9.70
N LEU A 738 21.71 -4.28 -10.17
CA LEU A 738 21.23 -5.60 -9.79
C LEU A 738 22.08 -6.17 -8.65
N LEU A 739 21.41 -6.52 -7.55
CA LEU A 739 22.02 -7.11 -6.37
C LEU A 739 22.28 -8.60 -6.60
N HIS A 740 23.56 -8.98 -6.62
CA HIS A 740 23.99 -10.36 -6.68
C HIS A 740 23.98 -11.00 -5.28
N SER A 741 23.12 -11.98 -5.04
CA SER A 741 23.04 -12.74 -3.79
C SER A 741 22.15 -13.96 -3.97
N ARG A 742 22.26 -14.97 -3.10
CA ARG A 742 21.15 -15.93 -2.94
C ARG A 742 19.97 -15.21 -2.28
N GLN A 743 18.75 -15.56 -2.68
CA GLN A 743 17.53 -15.02 -2.07
C GLN A 743 17.43 -15.37 -0.58
N SER A 744 17.89 -16.56 -0.20
CA SER A 744 17.95 -17.00 1.19
C SER A 744 18.96 -16.23 2.05
N GLU A 745 19.94 -15.54 1.43
CA GLU A 745 20.96 -14.70 2.07
C GLU A 745 20.58 -13.21 2.06
N ASN A 746 19.86 -12.76 1.02
CA ASN A 746 19.32 -11.41 0.94
C ASN A 746 18.01 -11.42 0.17
N SER A 747 16.91 -11.03 0.81
CA SER A 747 15.58 -11.02 0.19
C SER A 747 15.47 -10.06 -1.00
N LEU A 748 16.38 -9.08 -1.13
CA LEU A 748 16.45 -8.16 -2.25
C LEU A 748 17.25 -8.68 -3.45
N ALA A 749 17.73 -9.93 -3.42
CA ALA A 749 18.49 -10.53 -4.50
C ALA A 749 17.75 -10.39 -5.85
N ASP A 750 18.40 -9.80 -6.84
CA ASP A 750 17.85 -9.77 -8.19
C ASP A 750 18.41 -10.90 -9.03
N TRP A 751 19.62 -11.39 -8.72
CA TRP A 751 20.23 -12.42 -9.52
C TRP A 751 21.29 -13.19 -8.75
N PHE A 752 21.55 -14.41 -9.21
CA PHE A 752 22.63 -15.26 -8.71
C PHE A 752 23.21 -16.08 -9.85
N ALA A 753 24.50 -16.39 -9.76
CA ALA A 753 25.21 -17.16 -10.76
C ALA A 753 26.00 -18.31 -10.09
N ASP A 754 25.63 -19.55 -10.40
CA ASP A 754 26.35 -20.74 -9.91
C ASP A 754 27.46 -21.12 -10.90
N THR A 755 28.69 -20.74 -10.55
CA THR A 755 29.89 -20.98 -11.36
C THR A 755 30.19 -22.47 -11.59
N ARG A 756 29.64 -23.37 -10.78
CA ARG A 756 29.85 -24.83 -10.92
C ARG A 756 28.97 -25.42 -12.01
N THR A 757 27.76 -24.90 -12.17
CA THR A 757 26.75 -25.44 -13.09
C THR A 757 26.65 -24.64 -14.38
N GLY A 758 27.07 -23.36 -14.36
CA GLY A 758 26.86 -22.43 -15.47
C GLY A 758 25.43 -21.92 -15.55
N VAL A 759 24.68 -21.97 -14.44
CA VAL A 759 23.32 -21.45 -14.35
C VAL A 759 23.36 -20.02 -13.79
N ILE A 760 22.70 -19.10 -14.47
CA ILE A 760 22.47 -17.74 -14.01
C ILE A 760 20.97 -17.50 -13.92
N GLU A 761 20.48 -17.09 -12.76
CA GLU A 761 19.07 -16.77 -12.53
C GLU A 761 18.92 -15.30 -12.24
N VAL A 762 17.88 -14.70 -12.81
CA VAL A 762 17.57 -13.27 -12.71
C VAL A 762 16.09 -13.12 -12.40
N ARG A 763 15.75 -12.21 -11.49
CA ARG A 763 14.43 -11.84 -11.01
C ARG A 763 14.30 -10.33 -11.09
N ILE A 764 13.47 -9.85 -12.01
CA ILE A 764 13.28 -8.42 -12.28
C ILE A 764 11.86 -8.01 -11.89
N PRO A 765 11.69 -7.03 -10.98
CA PRO A 765 10.39 -6.45 -10.70
C PRO A 765 9.72 -5.90 -11.97
N TRP A 766 8.42 -6.11 -12.12
CA TRP A 766 7.65 -5.59 -13.26
C TRP A 766 7.86 -4.08 -13.50
N GLY A 767 7.85 -3.28 -12.43
CA GLY A 767 8.06 -1.83 -12.50
C GLY A 767 9.46 -1.39 -12.98
N MET A 768 10.48 -2.26 -12.93
CA MET A 768 11.81 -1.96 -13.51
C MET A 768 11.81 -2.04 -15.04
N LEU A 769 10.81 -2.71 -15.63
CA LEU A 769 10.62 -2.83 -17.09
C LEU A 769 9.48 -1.92 -17.59
N HIS A 770 9.12 -0.91 -16.79
CA HIS A 770 7.99 0.00 -17.06
C HIS A 770 6.67 -0.72 -17.35
N VAL A 771 6.47 -1.91 -16.77
CA VAL A 771 5.15 -2.54 -16.72
C VAL A 771 4.33 -1.81 -15.66
N THR A 772 3.24 -1.19 -16.09
CA THR A 772 2.37 -0.37 -15.24
C THR A 772 1.28 -1.20 -14.56
N ASP A 773 0.92 -2.32 -15.18
CA ASP A 773 0.04 -3.34 -14.61
C ASP A 773 0.29 -4.71 -15.28
N PRO A 774 1.01 -5.64 -14.62
CA PRO A 774 1.27 -6.97 -15.19
C PRO A 774 0.01 -7.82 -15.30
N SER A 775 -1.01 -7.55 -14.48
CA SER A 775 -2.26 -8.32 -14.45
C SER A 775 -3.10 -8.15 -15.72
N SER A 776 -2.94 -7.03 -16.42
CA SER A 776 -3.56 -6.73 -17.72
C SER A 776 -2.56 -6.66 -18.88
N ARG A 777 -1.29 -6.98 -18.63
CA ARG A 777 -0.16 -6.79 -19.57
C ARG A 777 -0.03 -5.36 -20.06
N THR A 778 -0.14 -4.39 -19.17
CA THR A 778 -0.02 -2.97 -19.54
C THR A 778 1.39 -2.46 -19.29
N VAL A 779 1.98 -1.80 -20.29
CA VAL A 779 3.29 -1.14 -20.27
C VAL A 779 3.15 0.37 -20.45
N LEU A 780 4.14 1.13 -19.98
CA LEU A 780 4.17 2.59 -20.05
C LEU A 780 4.10 3.08 -21.50
N HIS A 781 3.07 3.87 -21.80
CA HIS A 781 2.90 4.48 -23.11
C HIS A 781 2.15 5.78 -22.95
N GLY A 782 2.88 6.84 -22.60
CA GLY A 782 2.30 8.15 -22.36
C GLY A 782 1.69 8.77 -23.62
N ASN A 783 0.71 9.66 -23.39
CA ASN A 783 -0.02 10.31 -24.47
C ASN A 783 0.84 11.43 -25.09
N PRO A 784 1.14 11.40 -26.39
CA PRO A 784 2.02 12.39 -27.03
C PRO A 784 1.40 13.80 -27.07
N THR A 785 0.07 13.90 -27.01
CA THR A 785 -0.67 15.17 -27.06
C THR A 785 -0.77 15.80 -25.66
N THR A 786 -1.24 15.02 -24.68
CA THR A 786 -1.45 15.54 -23.32
C THR A 786 -0.19 15.49 -22.45
N LYS A 787 0.85 14.75 -22.89
CA LYS A 787 2.09 14.49 -22.15
C LYS A 787 1.86 13.78 -20.80
N GLN A 788 0.70 13.17 -20.62
CA GLN A 788 0.34 12.44 -19.40
C GLN A 788 0.86 11.00 -19.46
N ILE A 789 1.19 10.46 -18.29
CA ILE A 789 1.45 9.04 -18.11
C ILE A 789 0.18 8.26 -18.46
N ALA A 790 0.34 7.20 -19.23
CA ALA A 790 -0.72 6.29 -19.63
C ALA A 790 -0.10 4.91 -19.89
N GLY A 791 -0.95 3.91 -20.11
CA GLY A 791 -0.53 2.55 -20.41
C GLY A 791 -1.12 2.05 -21.73
N VAL A 792 -0.44 1.08 -22.32
CA VAL A 792 -0.92 0.31 -23.48
C VAL A 792 -0.73 -1.18 -23.22
N VAL A 793 -1.64 -2.00 -23.75
CA VAL A 793 -1.54 -3.47 -23.64
C VAL A 793 -0.42 -3.96 -24.56
N THR A 794 0.50 -4.78 -24.01
CA THR A 794 1.49 -5.52 -24.78
C THR A 794 1.01 -6.94 -25.07
N ASP A 795 1.36 -7.46 -26.25
CA ASP A 795 1.10 -8.87 -26.58
C ASP A 795 1.97 -9.82 -25.74
N GLY A 796 3.13 -9.35 -25.27
CA GLY A 796 4.13 -10.10 -24.53
C GLY A 796 5.54 -9.53 -24.75
N PHE A 797 6.57 -10.22 -24.27
CA PHE A 797 7.96 -9.78 -24.43
C PHE A 797 8.72 -10.64 -25.42
N ARG A 798 9.75 -10.06 -26.05
CA ARG A 798 10.73 -10.80 -26.85
C ARG A 798 12.11 -10.59 -26.26
N PHE A 799 12.96 -11.61 -26.37
CA PHE A 799 14.27 -11.61 -25.75
C PHE A 799 15.35 -11.94 -26.77
N VAL A 800 16.45 -11.19 -26.75
CA VAL A 800 17.69 -11.56 -27.43
C VAL A 800 18.81 -11.62 -26.41
N VAL A 801 19.73 -12.56 -26.56
CA VAL A 801 20.87 -12.71 -25.64
C VAL A 801 22.15 -12.74 -26.44
N GLU A 802 23.15 -11.97 -26.05
CA GLU A 802 24.51 -12.13 -26.56
C GLU A 802 25.51 -12.29 -25.41
N SER A 803 26.55 -13.08 -25.66
CA SER A 803 27.76 -13.10 -24.87
C SER A 803 28.87 -12.33 -25.59
N PHE A 804 29.79 -11.74 -24.83
CA PHE A 804 30.96 -11.07 -25.40
C PHE A 804 32.11 -11.04 -24.39
N ASP A 805 33.34 -11.00 -24.91
CA ASP A 805 34.53 -10.82 -24.08
C ASP A 805 34.68 -9.33 -23.75
N PRO A 806 34.68 -8.92 -22.47
CA PRO A 806 34.76 -7.50 -22.11
C PRO A 806 36.09 -6.86 -22.52
N SER A 807 37.15 -7.64 -22.76
CA SER A 807 38.43 -7.14 -23.30
C SER A 807 38.40 -6.88 -24.80
N LYS A 808 37.43 -7.49 -25.50
CA LYS A 808 37.26 -7.41 -26.97
C LYS A 808 35.78 -7.33 -27.35
N PRO A 809 35.04 -6.31 -26.89
CA PRO A 809 33.58 -6.28 -27.00
C PRO A 809 33.07 -6.21 -28.45
N LEU A 810 33.90 -5.77 -29.40
CA LEU A 810 33.55 -5.75 -30.83
C LEU A 810 33.77 -7.12 -31.52
N GLN A 811 34.44 -8.06 -30.85
CA GLN A 811 34.51 -9.45 -31.32
C GLN A 811 33.28 -10.20 -30.81
N ARG A 812 32.47 -10.69 -31.74
CA ARG A 812 31.22 -11.37 -31.40
C ARG A 812 31.48 -12.64 -30.61
N GLY A 813 30.75 -12.81 -29.51
CA GLY A 813 30.58 -14.09 -28.85
C GLY A 813 29.45 -14.89 -29.49
N ASP A 814 28.57 -15.42 -28.66
CA ASP A 814 27.44 -16.26 -29.06
C ASP A 814 26.12 -15.49 -28.93
N VAL A 815 25.07 -15.94 -29.60
CA VAL A 815 23.76 -15.28 -29.60
C VAL A 815 22.61 -16.27 -29.41
N LEU A 816 21.52 -15.82 -28.81
CA LEU A 816 20.21 -16.48 -28.80
C LEU A 816 19.12 -15.45 -29.17
N PRO A 817 18.12 -15.82 -29.99
CA PRO A 817 18.05 -17.07 -30.76
C PRO A 817 19.09 -17.10 -31.89
N ARG A 818 19.50 -18.30 -32.30
CA ARG A 818 20.43 -18.50 -33.44
C ARG A 818 19.65 -18.71 -34.74
N THR A 819 20.19 -18.21 -35.84
CA THR A 819 19.78 -18.61 -37.20
C THR A 819 20.84 -19.50 -37.82
N ALA A 820 20.42 -20.61 -38.42
CA ALA A 820 21.35 -21.50 -39.13
C ALA A 820 22.10 -20.74 -40.23
N GLY A 821 23.44 -20.82 -40.22
CA GLY A 821 24.28 -20.18 -41.22
C GLY A 821 24.44 -18.66 -41.10
N SER A 822 23.88 -18.02 -40.06
CA SER A 822 24.04 -16.58 -39.81
C SER A 822 24.75 -16.32 -38.48
N PRO A 823 25.76 -15.43 -38.44
CA PRO A 823 26.42 -15.01 -37.20
C PRO A 823 25.60 -13.94 -36.43
N GLY A 824 24.36 -13.65 -36.83
CA GLY A 824 23.46 -12.70 -36.17
C GLY A 824 22.30 -13.40 -35.47
N PHE A 825 21.51 -12.62 -34.75
CA PHE A 825 20.30 -13.10 -34.09
C PHE A 825 19.30 -13.69 -35.10
N GLY A 826 18.60 -14.74 -34.68
CA GLY A 826 17.42 -15.24 -35.38
C GLY A 826 16.13 -14.54 -34.99
N ASP A 827 15.02 -15.04 -35.52
CA ASP A 827 13.72 -14.48 -35.17
C ASP A 827 13.42 -14.73 -33.69
N SER A 828 12.94 -13.69 -33.01
CA SER A 828 12.68 -13.71 -31.58
C SER A 828 11.20 -14.00 -31.32
N PRO A 829 10.82 -15.22 -30.89
CA PRO A 829 9.45 -15.54 -30.54
C PRO A 829 8.96 -14.69 -29.36
N LEU A 830 7.65 -14.49 -29.34
CA LEU A 830 6.95 -13.80 -28.27
C LEU A 830 6.78 -14.74 -27.06
N TRP A 831 7.16 -14.26 -25.89
CA TRP A 831 6.85 -14.86 -24.60
C TRP A 831 5.68 -14.11 -23.96
N THR A 832 4.65 -14.85 -23.55
CA THR A 832 3.39 -14.29 -23.02
C THR A 832 3.02 -14.94 -21.69
N TRP A 833 2.27 -14.24 -20.85
CA TRP A 833 1.77 -14.76 -19.56
C TRP A 833 0.27 -14.54 -19.41
N ALA A 834 -0.42 -15.36 -18.61
CA ALA A 834 -1.86 -15.17 -18.38
C ALA A 834 -2.16 -13.84 -17.66
N THR A 835 -3.23 -13.15 -18.06
CA THR A 835 -3.79 -12.03 -17.29
C THR A 835 -4.54 -12.54 -16.07
N TRP A 836 -4.77 -11.70 -15.07
CA TRP A 836 -5.54 -12.08 -13.88
C TRP A 836 -6.38 -10.93 -13.31
N ASP A 837 -7.50 -11.26 -12.69
CA ASP A 837 -8.32 -10.35 -11.87
C ASP A 837 -8.36 -10.76 -10.39
N VAL A 838 -7.72 -11.90 -10.07
CA VAL A 838 -7.51 -12.41 -8.71
C VAL A 838 -6.06 -12.90 -8.63
N PRO A 839 -5.19 -12.25 -7.84
CA PRO A 839 -3.81 -12.69 -7.71
C PRO A 839 -3.71 -13.98 -6.91
N ARG A 840 -2.68 -14.77 -7.19
CA ARG A 840 -2.25 -15.84 -6.29
C ARG A 840 -1.23 -15.27 -5.30
N TRP A 841 -1.33 -15.75 -4.07
CA TRP A 841 -0.44 -15.36 -2.99
C TRP A 841 -0.43 -16.40 -1.88
N TYR A 842 0.57 -16.33 -1.01
CA TYR A 842 0.62 -17.08 0.24
C TYR A 842 1.25 -16.25 1.36
N ALA A 843 0.90 -16.56 2.61
CA ALA A 843 1.39 -15.86 3.78
C ALA A 843 2.60 -16.58 4.40
N GLU A 844 3.60 -15.81 4.85
CA GLU A 844 4.78 -16.32 5.54
C GLU A 844 5.31 -15.31 6.56
N THR A 845 5.74 -15.76 7.73
CA THR A 845 6.37 -14.89 8.74
C THR A 845 7.77 -14.46 8.31
N LYS A 846 8.04 -13.15 8.35
CA LYS A 846 9.38 -12.60 8.09
C LYS A 846 10.32 -12.79 9.29
N PRO A 847 11.65 -12.68 9.10
CA PRO A 847 12.63 -12.59 10.19
C PRO A 847 12.30 -11.57 11.29
N GLN A 848 11.57 -10.51 10.94
CA GLN A 848 11.09 -9.48 11.87
C GLN A 848 10.29 -10.05 13.04
N PHE A 849 9.49 -11.11 12.85
CA PHE A 849 8.77 -11.76 13.94
C PHE A 849 9.72 -12.18 15.08
N GLY A 850 10.82 -12.84 14.73
CA GLY A 850 11.79 -13.32 15.71
C GLY A 850 12.54 -12.20 16.42
N GLU A 851 12.93 -11.13 15.70
CA GLU A 851 13.61 -9.98 16.30
C GLU A 851 12.69 -9.15 17.19
N MET A 852 11.45 -8.93 16.76
CA MET A 852 10.45 -8.22 17.55
C MET A 852 10.10 -8.99 18.82
N ARG A 853 10.00 -10.33 18.74
CA ARG A 853 9.83 -11.17 19.93
C ARG A 853 10.93 -10.98 20.96
N ARG A 854 12.19 -10.90 20.51
CA ARG A 854 13.33 -10.58 21.40
C ARG A 854 13.23 -9.17 21.97
N ALA A 855 12.91 -8.18 21.13
CA ALA A 855 12.81 -6.79 21.55
C ALA A 855 11.69 -6.58 22.59
N PHE A 856 10.50 -7.14 22.35
CA PHE A 856 9.37 -7.07 23.26
C PHE A 856 9.61 -7.84 24.57
N ALA A 857 10.28 -8.99 24.53
CA ALA A 857 10.66 -9.72 25.74
C ALA A 857 11.66 -8.94 26.61
N GLY A 858 12.52 -8.11 25.99
CA GLY A 858 13.48 -7.26 26.70
C GLY A 858 12.88 -5.99 27.33
N ILE A 859 11.63 -5.67 27.05
CA ILE A 859 10.93 -4.49 27.59
C ILE A 859 9.86 -4.96 28.58
N PRO A 860 9.87 -4.50 29.85
CA PRO A 860 8.85 -4.91 30.82
C PRO A 860 7.47 -4.36 30.42
N ASP A 861 6.42 -5.18 30.53
CA ASP A 861 5.04 -4.71 30.34
C ASP A 861 4.64 -3.69 31.40
N HIS A 862 5.15 -3.85 32.62
CA HIS A 862 4.85 -3.00 33.77
C HIS A 862 6.13 -2.28 34.24
N PRO A 863 6.54 -1.19 33.58
CA PRO A 863 7.70 -0.41 34.00
C PRO A 863 7.45 0.24 35.37
N LYS A 864 8.52 0.48 36.15
CA LYS A 864 8.41 1.31 37.35
C LYS A 864 7.96 2.71 36.93
N ALA A 865 7.08 3.34 37.73
CA ALA A 865 6.67 4.72 37.49
C ALA A 865 7.91 5.61 37.31
N ALA A 866 7.98 6.34 36.19
CA ALA A 866 9.17 7.11 35.84
C ALA A 866 9.44 8.18 36.91
N SER A 867 10.64 8.18 37.50
CA SER A 867 11.17 9.35 38.19
C SER A 867 11.50 10.42 37.15
N ALA A 868 11.22 11.69 37.45
CA ALA A 868 11.53 12.78 36.54
C ALA A 868 13.03 12.74 36.16
N PRO A 869 13.40 12.83 34.87
CA PRO A 869 14.79 12.99 34.51
C PRO A 869 15.29 14.32 35.11
N PRO A 870 16.55 14.40 35.57
CA PRO A 870 17.11 15.65 36.04
C PRO A 870 17.01 16.70 34.93
N ARG A 871 16.50 17.89 35.25
CA ARG A 871 16.50 19.05 34.35
C ARG A 871 17.95 19.28 33.90
N THR A 872 18.30 18.89 32.69
CA THR A 872 19.50 19.42 32.05
C THR A 872 19.20 20.87 31.72
N THR A 873 19.83 21.79 32.43
CA THR A 873 19.76 23.22 32.11
C THR A 873 20.23 23.40 30.67
N ALA A 874 19.30 23.71 29.78
CA ALA A 874 19.62 24.21 28.46
C ALA A 874 20.49 25.47 28.64
N GLY A 875 21.75 25.39 28.21
CA GLY A 875 22.51 26.60 27.94
C GLY A 875 21.73 27.40 26.90
N GLY A 876 21.45 28.66 27.20
CA GLY A 876 20.74 29.57 26.32
C GLY A 876 21.38 29.57 24.93
N ARG A 877 20.53 29.45 23.91
CA ARG A 877 20.88 29.81 22.54
C ARG A 877 20.53 31.28 22.40
N ASP A 878 21.55 32.13 22.42
CA ASP A 878 21.56 33.36 21.63
C ASP A 878 22.00 33.02 20.20
#